data_AF-A0A5Q4GWD0-F1
#
_entry.id   AF-A0A5Q4GWD0-F1
#
_cell.length_a   1.000
_cell.length_b   1.000
_cell.length_c   1.000
_cell.angle_alpha   90.00
_cell.angle_beta   90.00
_cell.angle_gamma   90.00
#
_symmetry.space_group_name_H-M   'P 1'
#
loop_
_entity.id
_entity.type
_entity.pdbx_description
1 polymer ?
#
loop_
_entity_poly.entity_id
_entity_poly.type
_entity_poly.pdbx_seq_one_letter_code
_entity_poly.pdbx_strand_id
1 'polypeptide(L)'
;MVAAATDHSPGSFDIGSSTIGHLPSHSLWCLRRPGEKIALDSPFITTGTVFDDFAGFEWFCASAGRRFVCSRAKAVLYSTVRTASPDRQTSSKDLPLMRSHRNCLRLTSSKPIALAVLAAVVATLLVVTPVARIPAQIQIPAESMAQQDGWEAVLQRGQELETQRRWGEALAHYEGALRDFPNQRDLWERLTRARSHFDLARRYEDQSYLLSLRSVDEQRALELYEEILAKIESHYVSPPDWQQLAERGLTSLDIALADEAFRRQHALQADDPTIRAFQENIHRRMQVTVVQTRQQAREVAGNVAQVAQQKLNLSPTATILEFACGATSSLDQYSSFLTSNQLKDVFCQIEGNFVGLGIELRSQQQSLEIVSIIRGSPADQADLRAGDRIIQVDGIETDEMSTDEAADLLKGTEGSWTELRLRDTEGVERQVRLMRRRVEVPSIEEVKMVDPDLGIAYIKLSSFQKTTSRDLDAALWDLHRQGMQTLVVDLRGNPGGLLNAAVEAADKFLPSGNIVSTRGRNAHEDFDYRAHSLGTWRVPLLVLIDQNTASASEIFAGAIRDHRRGTVVGQRSYGKGSVQGIFTLNAGDLGVRLTTARFYAPGGHPISRRGVAPDLLVQSTRKPDLDQPQRSPNESDVVLQAAIQHVRNQQHASQHQVRAH
;
A
#
# COMPACT_ATOMS: atom_id res chain seq x y z
N MET A 1 55.85 -0.78 -37.64
CA MET A 1 56.97 0.15 -37.92
C MET A 1 56.73 1.44 -37.14
N VAL A 2 57.78 2.22 -36.89
CA VAL A 2 57.81 3.34 -35.92
C VAL A 2 57.62 4.68 -36.61
N ALA A 3 56.80 5.58 -36.04
CA ALA A 3 56.91 7.05 -35.97
C ALA A 3 55.55 7.64 -35.47
N ALA A 4 55.39 8.76 -34.75
CA ALA A 4 56.17 9.63 -33.85
C ALA A 4 55.71 11.11 -34.04
N ALA A 5 55.05 11.70 -33.02
CA ALA A 5 54.79 13.15 -32.80
C ALA A 5 54.00 13.93 -33.91
N THR A 6 53.33 15.09 -33.78
CA THR A 6 53.08 16.18 -32.78
C THR A 6 51.67 16.78 -33.08
N ASP A 7 50.95 17.61 -32.30
CA ASP A 7 50.82 17.99 -30.87
C ASP A 7 49.63 19.01 -30.77
N HIS A 8 49.29 19.52 -29.58
CA HIS A 8 48.53 20.74 -29.25
C HIS A 8 46.99 20.82 -29.44
N SER A 9 46.30 20.51 -28.33
CA SER A 9 45.33 21.43 -27.67
C SER A 9 43.88 21.56 -28.24
N PRO A 10 42.88 22.00 -27.44
CA PRO A 10 41.61 21.26 -27.39
C PRO A 10 40.32 22.05 -27.71
N GLY A 11 39.24 21.32 -28.02
CA GLY A 11 37.87 21.79 -27.74
C GLY A 11 36.81 21.40 -28.77
N SER A 12 35.68 20.90 -28.27
CA SER A 12 34.37 20.74 -28.95
C SER A 12 34.34 20.07 -30.34
N PHE A 13 34.04 18.77 -30.35
CA PHE A 13 33.17 18.18 -31.37
C PHE A 13 32.16 17.24 -30.72
N ASP A 14 30.91 17.35 -31.19
CA ASP A 14 29.74 16.64 -30.72
C ASP A 14 29.28 15.66 -31.81
N ILE A 15 29.28 14.36 -31.53
CA ILE A 15 28.79 13.32 -32.46
C ILE A 15 28.15 12.19 -31.63
N GLY A 16 26.89 11.88 -31.92
CA GLY A 16 26.14 10.82 -31.26
C GLY A 16 26.38 9.41 -31.80
N SER A 17 25.68 8.45 -31.18
CA SER A 17 25.39 7.09 -31.68
C SER A 17 26.54 6.29 -32.31
N SER A 18 27.25 5.49 -31.50
CA SER A 18 27.69 4.16 -31.96
C SER A 18 27.98 3.17 -30.81
N THR A 19 27.32 2.03 -30.93
CA THR A 19 27.62 0.68 -30.43
C THR A 19 28.88 0.48 -29.56
N ILE A 20 28.69 0.18 -28.27
CA ILE A 20 29.77 -0.39 -27.42
C ILE A 20 29.74 -1.92 -27.52
N GLY A 21 30.86 -2.50 -27.95
CA GLY A 21 31.05 -3.95 -28.05
C GLY A 21 31.24 -4.65 -26.70
N HIS A 22 30.94 -5.95 -26.64
CA HIS A 22 31.01 -6.75 -25.41
C HIS A 22 32.40 -6.76 -24.76
N LEU A 23 32.43 -6.53 -23.44
CA LEU A 23 33.56 -6.88 -22.57
C LEU A 23 33.52 -8.39 -22.25
N PRO A 24 34.66 -9.09 -22.18
CA PRO A 24 34.69 -10.52 -21.84
C PRO A 24 34.36 -10.74 -20.36
N SER A 25 33.56 -11.77 -20.08
CA SER A 25 33.29 -12.24 -18.72
C SER A 25 34.54 -12.85 -18.08
N HIS A 26 34.65 -12.72 -16.75
CA HIS A 26 35.77 -13.15 -15.90
C HIS A 26 37.05 -12.28 -16.02
N SER A 27 37.16 -11.25 -15.18
CA SER A 27 38.42 -10.53 -14.90
C SER A 27 38.40 -9.92 -13.49
N LEU A 28 39.55 -9.98 -12.81
CA LEU A 28 39.76 -9.40 -11.48
C LEU A 28 40.26 -7.95 -11.60
N TRP A 29 39.65 -7.06 -10.83
CA TRP A 29 39.93 -5.62 -10.85
C TRP A 29 40.47 -5.14 -9.52
N CYS A 30 41.40 -4.18 -9.57
CA CYS A 30 41.97 -3.52 -8.40
C CYS A 30 41.97 -2.00 -8.61
N LEU A 31 41.66 -1.24 -7.57
CA LEU A 31 41.47 0.22 -7.58
C LEU A 31 42.70 0.90 -6.95
N ARG A 32 43.21 2.00 -7.54
CA ARG A 32 44.37 2.70 -6.97
C ARG A 32 44.38 4.21 -7.18
N ARG A 33 45.13 4.91 -6.32
CA ARG A 33 45.58 6.29 -6.54
C ARG A 33 46.87 6.33 -7.37
N PRO A 34 47.15 7.41 -8.11
CA PRO A 34 48.43 7.58 -8.82
C PRO A 34 49.62 7.53 -7.84
N GLY A 35 50.69 6.80 -8.19
CA GLY A 35 51.99 6.83 -7.47
C GLY A 35 52.39 5.60 -6.61
N GLU A 36 51.46 4.88 -5.98
CA GLU A 36 51.78 3.73 -5.10
C GLU A 36 52.43 2.50 -5.79
N LYS A 37 52.86 1.49 -5.01
CA LYS A 37 53.33 0.18 -5.50
C LYS A 37 52.41 -0.93 -4.98
N ILE A 38 52.26 -2.02 -5.75
CA ILE A 38 51.39 -3.15 -5.41
C ILE A 38 52.04 -3.98 -4.31
N ALA A 39 51.34 -4.16 -3.19
CA ALA A 39 51.64 -5.17 -2.18
C ALA A 39 50.73 -6.39 -2.38
N LEU A 40 51.23 -7.59 -2.04
CA LEU A 40 50.56 -8.87 -2.33
C LEU A 40 49.25 -9.12 -1.54
N ASP A 41 48.99 -8.36 -0.49
CA ASP A 41 47.87 -8.56 0.45
C ASP A 41 46.75 -7.51 0.34
N SER A 42 46.55 -6.90 -0.84
CA SER A 42 45.43 -5.98 -1.08
C SER A 42 44.13 -6.73 -1.44
N PRO A 43 42.95 -6.33 -0.94
CA PRO A 43 41.71 -7.11 -1.11
C PRO A 43 41.21 -7.09 -2.57
N PHE A 44 40.85 -8.27 -3.07
CA PHE A 44 40.20 -8.43 -4.38
C PHE A 44 38.69 -8.14 -4.30
N ILE A 45 38.17 -7.34 -5.22
CA ILE A 45 36.74 -7.02 -5.29
C ILE A 45 36.04 -7.97 -6.26
N THR A 46 34.98 -8.65 -5.80
CA THR A 46 34.06 -9.43 -6.62
C THR A 46 32.81 -8.61 -6.98
N THR A 47 32.14 -8.98 -8.07
CA THR A 47 30.99 -8.25 -8.63
C THR A 47 29.82 -8.15 -7.66
N GLY A 48 29.39 -6.92 -7.32
CA GLY A 48 28.17 -6.69 -6.52
C GLY A 48 28.14 -5.39 -5.71
N THR A 49 29.24 -4.61 -5.64
CA THR A 49 29.29 -3.40 -4.81
C THR A 49 28.99 -2.13 -5.60
N VAL A 50 28.01 -1.34 -5.14
CA VAL A 50 27.75 0.03 -5.63
C VAL A 50 28.54 1.01 -4.77
N PHE A 51 29.26 1.93 -5.43
CA PHE A 51 29.95 3.05 -4.79
C PHE A 51 29.61 4.34 -5.53
N ASP A 52 29.23 5.39 -4.81
CA ASP A 52 29.12 6.75 -5.35
C ASP A 52 30.46 7.51 -5.18
N ASP A 53 30.70 8.46 -6.09
CA ASP A 53 31.87 9.36 -6.21
C ASP A 53 33.29 8.75 -6.33
N PHE A 54 33.77 8.69 -7.58
CA PHE A 54 35.19 8.61 -7.92
C PHE A 54 35.58 9.60 -9.02
N ALA A 55 36.11 10.76 -8.60
CA ALA A 55 36.97 11.58 -9.46
C ALA A 55 38.44 11.30 -9.10
N GLY A 56 39.25 10.82 -10.06
CA GLY A 56 40.70 10.75 -9.93
C GLY A 56 41.35 9.40 -9.55
N PHE A 57 40.70 8.25 -9.79
CA PHE A 57 41.29 6.92 -9.56
C PHE A 57 41.57 6.17 -10.87
N GLU A 58 42.63 5.34 -10.88
CA GLU A 58 42.97 4.45 -12.01
C GLU A 58 42.45 3.02 -11.77
N TRP A 59 41.97 2.36 -12.83
CA TRP A 59 41.56 0.95 -12.80
C TRP A 59 42.60 0.07 -13.50
N PHE A 60 43.03 -1.00 -12.82
CA PHE A 60 43.97 -1.98 -13.35
C PHE A 60 43.35 -3.37 -13.47
N CYS A 61 43.42 -3.95 -14.68
CA CYS A 61 42.97 -5.31 -14.96
C CYS A 61 44.17 -6.26 -15.00
N ALA A 62 44.31 -7.11 -13.98
CA ALA A 62 45.49 -7.94 -13.78
C ALA A 62 45.67 -9.05 -14.84
N SER A 63 44.60 -9.44 -15.54
CA SER A 63 44.62 -10.46 -16.60
C SER A 63 45.00 -9.93 -17.99
N ALA A 64 44.99 -8.61 -18.21
CA ALA A 64 45.09 -8.02 -19.55
C ALA A 64 46.22 -6.99 -19.75
N GLY A 65 46.89 -6.55 -18.68
CA GLY A 65 48.08 -5.70 -18.76
C GLY A 65 47.86 -4.29 -19.33
N ARG A 66 46.63 -3.77 -19.31
CA ARG A 66 46.26 -2.43 -19.82
C ARG A 66 45.67 -1.56 -18.70
N ARG A 67 45.92 -0.25 -18.77
CA ARG A 67 45.31 0.75 -17.90
C ARG A 67 44.09 1.38 -18.58
N PHE A 68 43.09 1.72 -17.78
CA PHE A 68 41.95 2.53 -18.20
C PHE A 68 41.77 3.71 -17.25
N VAL A 69 41.58 4.90 -17.82
CA VAL A 69 41.26 6.15 -17.10
C VAL A 69 39.87 6.57 -17.56
N CYS A 70 38.94 6.76 -16.63
CA CYS A 70 37.54 7.06 -16.93
C CYS A 70 37.17 8.46 -16.43
N SER A 71 36.60 9.29 -17.31
CA SER A 71 36.08 10.61 -17.00
C SER A 71 34.54 10.61 -17.00
N ARG A 72 33.95 10.28 -15.84
CA ARG A 72 32.50 10.30 -15.51
C ARG A 72 31.54 9.46 -16.39
N ALA A 73 31.01 8.37 -15.82
CA ALA A 73 29.66 7.86 -16.11
C ALA A 73 29.19 6.86 -15.00
N LYS A 74 27.89 6.81 -14.72
CA LYS A 74 27.25 5.72 -13.93
C LYS A 74 26.97 4.52 -14.84
N ALA A 75 27.07 3.30 -14.32
CA ALA A 75 26.67 2.07 -15.02
C ALA A 75 25.95 1.11 -14.06
N VAL A 76 24.90 0.45 -14.56
CA VAL A 76 24.13 -0.59 -13.85
C VAL A 76 24.07 -1.83 -14.74
N LEU A 77 24.34 -3.01 -14.18
CA LEU A 77 24.35 -4.29 -14.89
C LEU A 77 23.64 -5.36 -14.05
N TYR A 78 22.67 -6.04 -14.65
CA TYR A 78 21.93 -7.15 -14.05
C TYR A 78 22.65 -8.49 -14.27
N SER A 79 22.43 -9.46 -13.37
CA SER A 79 22.92 -10.84 -13.52
C SER A 79 21.78 -11.85 -13.44
N THR A 80 21.87 -12.89 -14.28
CA THR A 80 21.11 -14.14 -14.14
C THR A 80 22.09 -15.26 -13.81
N VAL A 81 21.79 -16.04 -12.77
CA VAL A 81 22.68 -17.12 -12.29
C VAL A 81 21.98 -18.47 -12.43
N ARG A 82 22.64 -19.41 -13.13
CA ARG A 82 22.35 -20.85 -13.02
C ARG A 82 23.31 -21.49 -12.02
N THR A 83 22.79 -22.40 -11.20
CA THR A 83 23.53 -23.10 -10.15
C THR A 83 24.42 -24.23 -10.68
N ALA A 84 25.63 -24.36 -10.10
CA ALA A 84 26.39 -25.60 -10.08
C ALA A 84 26.89 -25.85 -8.64
N SER A 85 26.74 -27.08 -8.16
CA SER A 85 27.20 -27.54 -6.83
C SER A 85 28.59 -28.20 -6.92
N PRO A 86 29.37 -28.26 -5.83
CA PRO A 86 29.60 -29.59 -5.25
C PRO A 86 29.69 -29.67 -3.70
N ASP A 87 29.54 -30.89 -3.19
CA ASP A 87 29.53 -31.31 -1.78
C ASP A 87 30.81 -31.06 -0.96
N ARG A 88 30.65 -30.99 0.38
CA ARG A 88 31.28 -31.97 1.31
C ARG A 88 30.71 -31.98 2.75
N GLN A 89 31.04 -33.05 3.48
CA GLN A 89 30.38 -33.57 4.69
C GLN A 89 31.04 -33.17 6.03
N THR A 90 30.44 -33.67 7.13
CA THR A 90 30.97 -33.95 8.50
C THR A 90 30.87 -32.84 9.56
N SER A 91 30.80 -33.12 10.88
CA SER A 91 30.25 -34.26 11.66
C SER A 91 30.40 -33.95 13.17
N SER A 92 29.43 -34.36 14.02
CA SER A 92 29.59 -34.56 15.49
C SER A 92 29.83 -33.29 16.35
N LYS A 93 29.66 -33.24 17.68
CA LYS A 93 28.89 -34.03 18.67
C LYS A 93 28.86 -33.27 20.03
N ASP A 94 28.11 -33.82 20.99
CA ASP A 94 28.26 -33.70 22.45
C ASP A 94 27.56 -32.59 23.28
N LEU A 95 26.85 -33.12 24.29
CA LEU A 95 26.27 -32.57 25.53
C LEU A 95 27.24 -32.93 26.70
N PRO A 96 26.94 -32.76 28.02
CA PRO A 96 25.91 -31.98 28.75
C PRO A 96 26.50 -31.13 29.93
N LEU A 97 25.67 -30.46 30.75
CA LEU A 97 25.58 -30.68 32.22
C LEU A 97 24.62 -29.73 32.99
N MET A 98 23.56 -30.33 33.54
CA MET A 98 23.00 -30.21 34.91
C MET A 98 23.38 -29.03 35.86
N ARG A 99 22.35 -28.31 36.38
CA ARG A 99 21.91 -28.23 37.82
C ARG A 99 21.27 -26.88 38.20
N SER A 100 20.12 -26.91 38.87
CA SER A 100 19.85 -26.14 40.12
C SER A 100 18.55 -26.59 40.80
N HIS A 101 18.29 -26.12 42.02
CA HIS A 101 17.35 -26.67 43.01
C HIS A 101 16.69 -25.52 43.82
N ARG A 102 15.51 -25.77 44.43
CA ARG A 102 14.90 -24.98 45.55
C ARG A 102 14.42 -23.56 45.19
N ASN A 103 13.59 -22.85 45.99
CA ASN A 103 12.52 -23.22 46.94
C ASN A 103 11.63 -21.98 47.25
N CYS A 104 10.30 -22.18 47.28
CA CYS A 104 9.34 -21.76 48.32
C CYS A 104 8.98 -20.29 48.64
N LEU A 105 7.81 -20.20 49.30
CA LEU A 105 7.15 -19.06 49.98
C LEU A 105 6.46 -18.06 49.04
N ARG A 106 5.12 -18.11 48.91
CA ARG A 106 4.05 -17.70 49.85
C ARG A 106 4.00 -16.18 50.09
N LEU A 107 2.87 -15.58 49.72
CA LEU A 107 1.95 -14.97 50.69
C LEU A 107 0.59 -14.69 50.02
N THR A 108 -0.46 -15.32 50.54
CA THR A 108 -1.85 -14.98 50.22
C THR A 108 -2.39 -14.06 51.32
N SER A 109 -3.22 -13.08 50.95
CA SER A 109 -4.12 -12.44 51.90
C SER A 109 -5.49 -12.28 51.28
N SER A 110 -6.53 -12.39 52.11
CA SER A 110 -7.92 -12.30 51.71
C SER A 110 -8.74 -11.72 52.85
N LYS A 111 -9.61 -10.74 52.53
CA LYS A 111 -11.04 -10.71 52.90
C LYS A 111 -11.70 -9.36 52.53
N PRO A 112 -13.01 -9.34 52.21
CA PRO A 112 -13.83 -8.15 51.99
C PRO A 112 -14.59 -7.73 53.28
N ILE A 113 -15.42 -6.67 53.24
CA ILE A 113 -16.77 -6.53 53.88
C ILE A 113 -17.33 -5.08 53.81
N ALA A 114 -18.67 -4.95 53.87
CA ALA A 114 -19.53 -3.76 54.09
C ALA A 114 -19.70 -2.77 52.90
N LEU A 115 -20.89 -2.40 52.37
CA LEU A 115 -22.34 -2.54 52.70
C LEU A 115 -22.98 -1.38 53.52
N ALA A 116 -24.19 -0.96 53.09
CA ALA A 116 -25.18 -0.04 53.72
C ALA A 116 -24.97 1.50 53.56
N VAL A 117 -25.99 2.40 53.53
CA VAL A 117 -27.48 2.33 53.29
C VAL A 117 -28.10 3.77 53.28
N LEU A 118 -29.40 3.91 52.93
CA LEU A 118 -30.33 5.04 53.23
C LEU A 118 -30.32 6.31 52.30
N ALA A 119 -31.36 7.17 52.29
CA ALA A 119 -32.75 7.03 51.79
C ALA A 119 -33.50 8.41 51.78
N ALA A 120 -34.62 8.51 51.02
CA ALA A 120 -35.83 9.34 51.28
C ALA A 120 -35.75 10.90 51.12
N VAL A 121 -36.80 11.72 50.89
CA VAL A 121 -38.25 11.60 50.48
C VAL A 121 -38.81 13.03 50.14
N VAL A 122 -40.03 13.10 49.56
CA VAL A 122 -41.02 14.23 49.38
C VAL A 122 -41.15 14.69 47.90
N ALA A 123 -42.15 14.28 47.10
CA ALA A 123 -43.59 14.63 47.05
C ALA A 123 -43.87 16.05 46.46
N THR A 124 -44.91 16.37 45.66
CA THR A 124 -46.12 15.65 45.15
C THR A 124 -46.82 16.50 44.06
N LEU A 125 -47.60 15.91 43.12
CA LEU A 125 -49.04 16.21 42.86
C LEU A 125 -49.61 15.52 41.57
N LEU A 126 -50.70 14.75 41.73
CA LEU A 126 -51.89 14.52 40.84
C LEU A 126 -51.71 14.04 39.35
N VAL A 127 -52.53 13.16 38.74
CA VAL A 127 -53.72 12.36 39.18
C VAL A 127 -54.04 11.19 38.19
N VAL A 128 -54.43 10.01 38.71
CA VAL A 128 -55.35 8.94 38.17
C VAL A 128 -55.16 8.46 36.70
N THR A 129 -54.64 7.26 36.33
CA THR A 129 -54.99 5.81 36.60
C THR A 129 -56.30 5.29 35.97
N PRO A 130 -56.48 3.97 35.67
CA PRO A 130 -55.54 2.82 35.69
C PRO A 130 -55.48 1.98 34.38
N VAL A 131 -54.47 1.10 34.23
CA VAL A 131 -54.43 0.02 33.21
C VAL A 131 -54.69 -1.34 33.88
N ALA A 132 -55.58 -2.16 33.29
CA ALA A 132 -55.97 -3.47 33.81
C ALA A 132 -55.71 -4.63 32.81
N ARG A 133 -54.57 -5.30 33.00
CA ARG A 133 -54.40 -6.77 33.12
C ARG A 133 -55.05 -7.79 32.13
N ILE A 134 -54.15 -8.62 31.54
CA ILE A 134 -54.29 -10.06 31.15
C ILE A 134 -55.03 -10.29 29.79
N PRO A 135 -54.82 -11.42 29.05
CA PRO A 135 -53.63 -11.80 28.28
C PRO A 135 -53.92 -12.06 26.78
N ALA A 136 -52.90 -12.10 25.91
CA ALA A 136 -53.00 -12.85 24.65
C ALA A 136 -51.62 -13.27 24.15
N GLN A 137 -51.48 -14.54 23.78
CA GLN A 137 -50.40 -14.97 22.90
C GLN A 137 -50.67 -14.36 21.51
N ILE A 138 -49.82 -13.45 21.06
CA ILE A 138 -49.64 -13.23 19.63
C ILE A 138 -48.49 -14.14 19.20
N GLN A 139 -48.84 -15.33 18.73
CA GLN A 139 -47.92 -16.10 17.90
C GLN A 139 -47.71 -15.31 16.62
N ILE A 140 -46.59 -14.60 16.52
CA ILE A 140 -46.12 -14.06 15.24
C ILE A 140 -45.71 -15.30 14.39
N PRO A 141 -46.20 -15.45 13.15
CA PRO A 141 -46.00 -16.68 12.40
C PRO A 141 -44.52 -16.98 12.17
N ALA A 142 -44.11 -18.19 12.58
CA ALA A 142 -42.86 -18.79 12.11
C ALA A 142 -43.07 -19.38 10.71
N GLU A 143 -43.45 -18.54 9.75
CA GLU A 143 -43.53 -18.88 8.33
C GLU A 143 -42.80 -17.83 7.50
N SER A 144 -41.61 -18.23 7.05
CA SER A 144 -40.97 -17.81 5.81
C SER A 144 -41.26 -16.38 5.31
N MET A 145 -40.56 -15.39 5.88
CA MET A 145 -39.79 -14.53 4.97
C MET A 145 -38.67 -15.40 4.39
N ALA A 146 -38.98 -16.05 3.27
CA ALA A 146 -37.99 -16.73 2.47
C ALA A 146 -36.88 -15.75 2.09
N GLN A 147 -35.68 -16.29 1.84
CA GLN A 147 -34.56 -15.52 1.30
C GLN A 147 -34.96 -14.94 -0.06
N GLN A 148 -35.48 -13.71 -0.07
CA GLN A 148 -35.36 -12.82 -1.21
C GLN A 148 -33.95 -12.24 -1.13
N ASP A 149 -33.03 -12.99 -1.74
CA ASP A 149 -31.72 -12.58 -2.23
C ASP A 149 -31.14 -11.32 -1.57
N GLY A 150 -30.39 -11.50 -0.48
CA GLY A 150 -29.80 -10.40 0.30
C GLY A 150 -28.88 -9.45 -0.49
N TRP A 151 -28.50 -9.80 -1.72
CA TRP A 151 -27.77 -8.93 -2.64
C TRP A 151 -28.67 -7.92 -3.37
N GLU A 152 -29.99 -8.14 -3.48
CA GLU A 152 -30.94 -7.16 -4.04
C GLU A 152 -31.07 -5.94 -3.11
N ALA A 153 -31.15 -6.17 -1.79
CA ALA A 153 -31.16 -5.10 -0.78
C ALA A 153 -29.85 -4.30 -0.78
N VAL A 154 -28.71 -4.98 -0.98
CA VAL A 154 -27.41 -4.33 -1.22
C VAL A 154 -27.48 -3.47 -2.48
N LEU A 155 -28.00 -4.00 -3.59
CA LEU A 155 -28.08 -3.29 -4.86
C LEU A 155 -28.96 -2.03 -4.74
N GLN A 156 -30.13 -2.15 -4.09
CA GLN A 156 -31.01 -1.00 -3.81
C GLN A 156 -30.28 0.07 -2.99
N ARG A 157 -29.62 -0.32 -1.89
CA ARG A 157 -28.90 0.63 -1.04
C ARG A 157 -27.75 1.32 -1.76
N GLY A 158 -27.04 0.62 -2.63
CA GLY A 158 -26.00 1.19 -3.48
C GLY A 158 -26.57 2.22 -4.47
N GLN A 159 -27.71 1.92 -5.09
CA GLN A 159 -28.40 2.84 -6.00
C GLN A 159 -28.92 4.11 -5.31
N GLU A 160 -29.32 4.03 -4.04
CA GLU A 160 -29.64 5.22 -3.23
C GLU A 160 -28.42 6.14 -3.06
N LEU A 161 -27.24 5.55 -2.79
CA LEU A 161 -25.98 6.30 -2.66
C LEU A 161 -25.55 6.92 -4.00
N GLU A 162 -25.67 6.20 -5.11
CA GLU A 162 -25.45 6.73 -6.46
C GLU A 162 -26.39 7.89 -6.79
N THR A 163 -27.68 7.77 -6.43
CA THR A 163 -28.69 8.83 -6.65
C THR A 163 -28.37 10.07 -5.83
N GLN A 164 -27.81 9.90 -4.63
CA GLN A 164 -27.30 10.98 -3.77
C GLN A 164 -25.93 11.51 -4.22
N ARG A 165 -25.35 11.00 -5.32
CA ARG A 165 -23.97 11.27 -5.80
C ARG A 165 -22.87 10.97 -4.76
N ARG A 166 -23.14 10.09 -3.79
CA ARG A 166 -22.20 9.68 -2.73
C ARG A 166 -21.29 8.57 -3.21
N TRP A 167 -20.53 8.85 -4.27
CA TRP A 167 -19.81 7.84 -5.05
C TRP A 167 -18.76 7.05 -4.25
N GLY A 168 -18.06 7.69 -3.32
CA GLY A 168 -17.10 7.00 -2.43
C GLY A 168 -17.77 6.02 -1.47
N GLU A 169 -18.96 6.34 -0.96
CA GLU A 169 -19.74 5.42 -0.11
C GLU A 169 -20.37 4.30 -0.93
N ALA A 170 -20.88 4.59 -2.14
CA ALA A 170 -21.36 3.57 -3.06
C ALA A 170 -20.24 2.58 -3.43
N LEU A 171 -19.04 3.09 -3.73
CA LEU A 171 -17.84 2.30 -3.99
C LEU A 171 -17.53 1.36 -2.82
N ALA A 172 -17.36 1.90 -1.60
CA ALA A 172 -17.05 1.10 -0.41
C ALA A 172 -18.15 0.07 -0.09
N HIS A 173 -19.42 0.41 -0.29
CA HIS A 173 -20.56 -0.49 -0.13
C HIS A 173 -20.53 -1.67 -1.11
N TYR A 174 -20.27 -1.42 -2.39
CA TYR A 174 -20.15 -2.49 -3.39
C TYR A 174 -18.87 -3.34 -3.20
N GLU A 175 -17.74 -2.74 -2.82
CA GLU A 175 -16.51 -3.49 -2.49
C GLU A 175 -16.68 -4.38 -1.26
N GLY A 176 -17.46 -3.93 -0.26
CA GLY A 176 -17.87 -4.76 0.87
C GLY A 176 -18.72 -5.95 0.41
N ALA A 177 -19.81 -5.69 -0.32
CA ALA A 177 -20.75 -6.72 -0.74
C ALA A 177 -20.15 -7.77 -1.70
N LEU A 178 -19.19 -7.39 -2.55
CA LEU A 178 -18.51 -8.33 -3.44
C LEU A 178 -17.58 -9.32 -2.70
N ARG A 179 -17.36 -9.16 -1.38
CA ARG A 179 -16.70 -10.18 -0.55
C ARG A 179 -17.64 -11.36 -0.27
N ASP A 180 -18.91 -11.07 0.01
CA ASP A 180 -19.95 -12.06 0.29
C ASP A 180 -20.58 -12.60 -1.00
N PHE A 181 -20.65 -11.76 -2.04
CA PHE A 181 -21.31 -12.05 -3.32
C PHE A 181 -20.37 -11.91 -4.55
N PRO A 182 -19.18 -12.55 -4.57
CA PRO A 182 -18.11 -12.27 -5.55
C PRO A 182 -18.44 -12.58 -7.02
N ASN A 183 -19.51 -13.33 -7.25
CA ASN A 183 -19.97 -13.75 -8.58
C ASN A 183 -21.15 -12.91 -9.12
N GLN A 184 -21.68 -11.95 -8.35
CA GLN A 184 -22.83 -11.15 -8.79
C GLN A 184 -22.40 -10.08 -9.80
N ARG A 185 -22.81 -10.27 -11.05
CA ARG A 185 -22.43 -9.41 -12.17
C ARG A 185 -22.90 -7.97 -11.98
N ASP A 186 -24.13 -7.77 -11.52
CA ASP A 186 -24.72 -6.43 -11.35
C ASP A 186 -23.95 -5.60 -10.33
N LEU A 187 -23.47 -6.23 -9.24
CA LEU A 187 -22.60 -5.56 -8.26
C LEU A 187 -21.25 -5.16 -8.86
N TRP A 188 -20.66 -5.97 -9.76
CA TRP A 188 -19.45 -5.59 -10.50
C TRP A 188 -19.68 -4.43 -11.47
N GLU A 189 -20.81 -4.40 -12.17
CA GLU A 189 -21.16 -3.31 -13.09
C GLU A 189 -21.43 -2.00 -12.34
N ARG A 190 -22.14 -2.06 -11.20
CA ARG A 190 -22.34 -0.92 -10.31
C ARG A 190 -21.06 -0.45 -9.62
N LEU A 191 -20.20 -1.37 -9.15
CA LEU A 191 -18.87 -1.04 -8.62
C LEU A 191 -18.06 -0.24 -9.65
N THR A 192 -18.01 -0.73 -10.90
CA THR A 192 -17.26 -0.09 -11.99
C THR A 192 -17.81 1.30 -12.28
N ARG A 193 -19.14 1.47 -12.29
CA ARG A 193 -19.79 2.78 -12.46
C ARG A 193 -19.46 3.75 -11.32
N ALA A 194 -19.63 3.31 -10.06
CA ALA A 194 -19.36 4.15 -8.88
C ALA A 194 -17.89 4.58 -8.83
N ARG A 195 -16.97 3.66 -9.16
CA ARG A 195 -15.54 3.94 -9.30
C ARG A 195 -15.25 5.00 -10.36
N SER A 196 -15.80 4.89 -11.56
CA SER A 196 -15.57 5.90 -12.62
C SER A 196 -16.03 7.30 -12.21
N HIS A 197 -17.15 7.44 -11.49
CA HIS A 197 -17.58 8.73 -10.95
C HIS A 197 -16.66 9.23 -9.80
N PHE A 198 -16.23 8.34 -8.89
CA PHE A 198 -15.31 8.68 -7.79
C PHE A 198 -13.93 9.12 -8.30
N ASP A 199 -13.36 8.36 -9.24
CA ASP A 199 -12.06 8.66 -9.85
C ASP A 199 -12.13 9.92 -10.75
N LEU A 200 -13.29 10.23 -11.36
CA LEU A 200 -13.52 11.50 -12.06
C LEU A 200 -13.46 12.67 -11.08
N ALA A 201 -14.27 12.65 -10.00
CA ALA A 201 -14.33 13.75 -9.04
C ALA A 201 -12.94 14.10 -8.50
N ARG A 202 -12.21 13.09 -7.97
CA ARG A 202 -10.85 13.25 -7.45
C ARG A 202 -9.86 13.77 -8.49
N ARG A 203 -10.00 13.34 -9.76
CA ARG A 203 -9.15 13.79 -10.87
C ARG A 203 -9.37 15.27 -11.20
N TYR A 204 -10.59 15.77 -11.08
CA TYR A 204 -10.91 17.19 -11.33
C TYR A 204 -10.74 18.11 -10.11
N GLU A 205 -10.65 17.55 -8.90
CA GLU A 205 -10.21 18.26 -7.69
C GLU A 205 -8.67 18.43 -7.66
N ASP A 206 -7.91 17.50 -8.25
CA ASP A 206 -6.45 17.53 -8.30
C ASP A 206 -5.90 18.63 -9.23
N GLN A 207 -5.37 19.70 -8.62
CA GLN A 207 -4.72 20.82 -9.33
C GLN A 207 -3.58 20.39 -10.26
N SER A 208 -2.84 19.32 -9.94
CA SER A 208 -1.75 18.84 -10.79
C SER A 208 -2.26 18.25 -12.12
N TYR A 209 -3.45 17.65 -12.11
CA TYR A 209 -4.15 17.22 -13.33
C TYR A 209 -4.72 18.41 -14.10
N LEU A 210 -5.31 19.40 -13.42
CA LEU A 210 -5.83 20.61 -14.07
C LEU A 210 -4.72 21.44 -14.75
N LEU A 211 -3.52 21.47 -14.18
CA LEU A 211 -2.34 22.05 -14.82
C LEU A 211 -1.89 21.22 -16.04
N SER A 212 -1.85 19.89 -15.90
CA SER A 212 -1.49 18.99 -17.02
C SER A 212 -2.45 19.15 -18.21
N LEU A 213 -3.76 19.28 -17.95
CA LEU A 213 -4.80 19.55 -18.96
C LEU A 213 -4.54 20.85 -19.77
N ARG A 214 -3.92 21.86 -19.16
CA ARG A 214 -3.62 23.15 -19.80
C ARG A 214 -2.31 23.14 -20.58
N SER A 215 -1.36 22.26 -20.22
CA SER A 215 -0.05 22.16 -20.87
C SER A 215 0.02 21.13 -22.01
N VAL A 216 -0.98 20.24 -22.13
CA VAL A 216 -1.01 19.16 -23.11
C VAL A 216 -1.92 19.52 -24.29
N ASP A 217 -1.34 19.65 -25.48
CA ASP A 217 -2.09 19.80 -26.74
C ASP A 217 -2.69 18.45 -27.23
N GLU A 218 -3.50 18.51 -28.29
CA GLU A 218 -4.18 17.35 -28.87
C GLU A 218 -3.20 16.26 -29.33
N GLN A 219 -2.09 16.64 -29.98
CA GLN A 219 -1.11 15.67 -30.46
C GLN A 219 -0.47 14.95 -29.28
N ARG A 220 -0.08 15.71 -28.25
CA ARG A 220 0.54 15.17 -27.05
C ARG A 220 -0.42 14.32 -26.22
N ALA A 221 -1.72 14.65 -26.24
CA ALA A 221 -2.76 13.80 -25.65
C ALA A 221 -2.92 12.45 -26.40
N LEU A 222 -2.87 12.46 -27.74
CA LEU A 222 -2.88 11.23 -28.54
C LEU A 222 -1.61 10.40 -28.37
N GLU A 223 -0.45 11.03 -28.16
CA GLU A 223 0.81 10.35 -27.82
C GLU A 223 0.76 9.72 -26.42
N LEU A 224 0.22 10.43 -25.42
CA LEU A 224 -0.04 9.90 -24.08
C LEU A 224 -0.95 8.68 -24.12
N TYR A 225 -2.07 8.76 -24.85
CA TYR A 225 -3.01 7.65 -24.96
C TYR A 225 -2.41 6.44 -25.68
N GLU A 226 -1.67 6.67 -26.78
CA GLU A 226 -0.93 5.60 -27.48
C GLU A 226 0.11 4.92 -26.56
N GLU A 227 0.84 5.69 -25.75
CA GLU A 227 1.78 5.14 -24.78
C GLU A 227 1.06 4.29 -23.72
N ILE A 228 -0.07 4.77 -23.18
CA ILE A 228 -0.90 4.01 -22.22
C ILE A 228 -1.36 2.69 -22.84
N LEU A 229 -1.93 2.72 -24.04
CA LEU A 229 -2.38 1.51 -24.73
C LEU A 229 -1.22 0.54 -25.01
N ALA A 230 -0.04 1.05 -25.36
CA ALA A 230 1.16 0.24 -25.56
C ALA A 230 1.67 -0.39 -24.25
N LYS A 231 1.57 0.31 -23.11
CA LYS A 231 1.88 -0.26 -21.78
C LYS A 231 0.87 -1.33 -21.37
N ILE A 232 -0.41 -1.19 -21.69
CA ILE A 232 -1.42 -2.24 -21.47
C ILE A 232 -1.07 -3.48 -22.31
N GLU A 233 -0.82 -3.30 -23.62
CA GLU A 233 -0.44 -4.38 -24.54
C GLU A 233 0.84 -5.13 -24.15
N SER A 234 1.80 -4.45 -23.52
CA SER A 234 3.08 -5.04 -23.11
C SER A 234 3.08 -5.56 -21.67
N HIS A 235 2.47 -4.87 -20.70
CA HIS A 235 2.58 -5.19 -19.27
C HIS A 235 1.31 -5.70 -18.57
N TYR A 236 0.09 -5.40 -19.04
CA TYR A 236 -1.12 -5.88 -18.36
C TYR A 236 -1.21 -7.42 -18.34
N VAL A 237 -1.68 -7.99 -17.22
CA VAL A 237 -1.69 -9.44 -16.93
C VAL A 237 -2.53 -10.29 -17.88
N SER A 238 -3.29 -9.68 -18.79
CA SER A 238 -4.12 -10.36 -19.78
C SER A 238 -4.07 -9.60 -21.11
N PRO A 239 -4.27 -10.26 -22.27
CA PRO A 239 -4.36 -9.57 -23.56
C PRO A 239 -5.44 -8.48 -23.53
N PRO A 240 -5.20 -7.28 -24.09
CA PRO A 240 -6.20 -6.23 -24.15
C PRO A 240 -7.34 -6.61 -25.11
N ASP A 241 -8.57 -6.30 -24.72
CA ASP A 241 -9.72 -6.25 -25.62
C ASP A 241 -9.87 -4.81 -26.13
N TRP A 242 -9.39 -4.56 -27.36
CA TRP A 242 -9.36 -3.22 -27.94
C TRP A 242 -10.74 -2.58 -28.13
N GLN A 243 -11.76 -3.40 -28.39
CA GLN A 243 -13.14 -2.96 -28.49
C GLN A 243 -13.64 -2.49 -27.13
N GLN A 244 -13.45 -3.31 -26.09
CA GLN A 244 -13.83 -2.96 -24.73
C GLN A 244 -13.10 -1.70 -24.23
N LEU A 245 -11.81 -1.54 -24.52
CA LEU A 245 -11.06 -0.34 -24.12
C LEU A 245 -11.63 0.94 -24.76
N ALA A 246 -12.00 0.89 -26.04
CA ALA A 246 -12.62 2.03 -26.73
C ALA A 246 -14.04 2.34 -26.21
N GLU A 247 -14.87 1.31 -25.96
CA GLU A 247 -16.21 1.46 -25.39
C GLU A 247 -16.18 2.02 -23.96
N ARG A 248 -15.16 1.63 -23.18
CA ARG A 248 -14.95 2.11 -21.80
C ARG A 248 -14.40 3.53 -21.76
N GLY A 249 -13.56 3.90 -22.72
CA GLY A 249 -13.17 5.29 -22.95
C GLY A 249 -14.38 6.19 -23.23
N LEU A 250 -15.29 5.75 -24.12
CA LEU A 250 -16.56 6.44 -24.39
C LEU A 250 -17.44 6.51 -23.14
N THR A 251 -17.55 5.43 -22.37
CA THR A 251 -18.30 5.40 -21.10
C THR A 251 -17.76 6.41 -20.08
N SER A 252 -16.42 6.58 -20.01
CA SER A 252 -15.80 7.60 -19.15
C SER A 252 -16.13 9.02 -19.62
N LEU A 253 -16.11 9.27 -20.93
CA LEU A 253 -16.54 10.54 -21.50
C LEU A 253 -18.01 10.83 -21.21
N ASP A 254 -18.91 9.84 -21.28
CA ASP A 254 -20.33 10.02 -20.94
C ASP A 254 -20.55 10.39 -19.47
N ILE A 255 -19.79 9.74 -18.57
CA ILE A 255 -19.79 10.04 -17.13
C ILE A 255 -19.27 11.46 -16.89
N ALA A 256 -18.19 11.87 -17.56
CA ALA A 256 -17.65 13.21 -17.50
C ALA A 256 -18.62 14.28 -18.06
N LEU A 257 -19.25 14.02 -19.20
CA LEU A 257 -20.28 14.89 -19.79
C LEU A 257 -21.57 14.99 -18.97
N ALA A 258 -21.82 14.06 -18.04
CA ALA A 258 -22.91 14.13 -17.08
C ALA A 258 -22.55 14.88 -15.78
N ASP A 259 -21.27 15.18 -15.55
CA ASP A 259 -20.78 15.78 -14.31
C ASP A 259 -20.72 17.31 -14.36
N GLU A 260 -21.18 17.96 -13.29
CA GLU A 260 -21.28 19.43 -13.21
C GLU A 260 -19.92 20.11 -12.98
N ALA A 261 -18.99 19.46 -12.27
CA ALA A 261 -17.66 20.01 -12.03
C ALA A 261 -16.82 19.93 -13.32
N PHE A 262 -16.88 18.81 -14.05
CA PHE A 262 -16.29 18.67 -15.38
C PHE A 262 -16.80 19.74 -16.36
N ARG A 263 -18.13 19.88 -16.48
CA ARG A 263 -18.75 20.90 -17.36
C ARG A 263 -18.29 22.31 -17.01
N ARG A 264 -18.22 22.64 -15.72
CA ARG A 264 -17.77 23.94 -15.22
C ARG A 264 -16.28 24.18 -15.53
N GLN A 265 -15.43 23.18 -15.29
CA GLN A 265 -13.98 23.28 -15.52
C GLN A 265 -13.64 23.50 -16.99
N HIS A 266 -14.38 22.87 -17.91
CA HIS A 266 -14.20 23.04 -19.36
C HIS A 266 -15.08 24.14 -19.97
N ALA A 267 -15.76 24.94 -19.13
CA ALA A 267 -16.67 26.01 -19.55
C ALA A 267 -17.70 25.60 -20.62
N LEU A 268 -18.22 24.37 -20.52
CA LEU A 268 -19.04 23.73 -21.55
C LEU A 268 -20.37 24.48 -21.72
N GLN A 269 -20.60 25.04 -22.91
CA GLN A 269 -21.81 25.82 -23.23
C GLN A 269 -22.97 24.99 -23.79
N ALA A 270 -22.73 23.70 -24.08
CA ALA A 270 -23.75 22.81 -24.62
C ALA A 270 -24.82 22.46 -23.58
N ASP A 271 -26.09 22.51 -23.98
CA ASP A 271 -27.21 22.10 -23.14
C ASP A 271 -27.38 20.58 -23.10
N ASP A 272 -28.16 20.08 -22.14
CA ASP A 272 -28.42 18.65 -21.98
C ASP A 272 -29.01 17.97 -23.24
N PRO A 273 -29.94 18.58 -23.99
CA PRO A 273 -30.35 18.08 -25.31
C PRO A 273 -29.19 17.92 -26.31
N THR A 274 -28.31 18.91 -26.42
CA THR A 274 -27.15 18.86 -27.34
C THR A 274 -26.15 17.79 -26.91
N ILE A 275 -25.88 17.66 -25.61
CA ILE A 275 -25.02 16.61 -25.06
C ILE A 275 -25.61 15.23 -25.36
N ARG A 276 -26.90 14.99 -25.07
CA ARG A 276 -27.56 13.71 -25.40
C ARG A 276 -27.52 13.39 -26.90
N ALA A 277 -27.78 14.36 -27.76
CA ALA A 277 -27.73 14.17 -29.21
C ALA A 277 -26.32 13.84 -29.71
N PHE A 278 -25.27 14.40 -29.09
CA PHE A 278 -23.88 14.00 -29.33
C PHE A 278 -23.64 12.55 -28.89
N GLN A 279 -24.02 12.19 -27.66
CA GLN A 279 -23.84 10.85 -27.11
C GLN A 279 -24.53 9.79 -27.98
N GLU A 280 -25.81 9.97 -28.31
CA GLU A 280 -26.57 9.07 -29.19
C GLU A 280 -25.93 8.92 -30.58
N ASN A 281 -25.32 9.98 -31.12
CA ASN A 281 -24.61 9.93 -32.40
C ASN A 281 -23.33 9.08 -32.30
N ILE A 282 -22.52 9.32 -31.26
CA ILE A 282 -21.26 8.59 -31.06
C ILE A 282 -21.53 7.11 -30.73
N HIS A 283 -22.49 6.81 -29.86
CA HIS A 283 -22.89 5.42 -29.55
C HIS A 283 -23.35 4.66 -30.79
N ARG A 284 -24.19 5.27 -31.64
CA ARG A 284 -24.62 4.66 -32.90
C ARG A 284 -23.46 4.38 -33.87
N ARG A 285 -22.44 5.25 -33.89
CA ARG A 285 -21.21 5.02 -34.66
C ARG A 285 -20.37 3.90 -34.03
N MET A 286 -20.27 3.87 -32.71
CA MET A 286 -19.47 2.87 -31.99
C MET A 286 -20.03 1.45 -32.19
N GLN A 287 -21.35 1.28 -32.19
CA GLN A 287 -22.04 0.00 -32.46
C GLN A 287 -21.65 -0.68 -33.79
N VAL A 288 -21.19 0.09 -34.79
CA VAL A 288 -20.73 -0.43 -36.10
C VAL A 288 -19.23 -0.27 -36.31
N THR A 289 -18.50 0.26 -35.32
CA THR A 289 -17.04 0.44 -35.36
C THR A 289 -16.38 -0.78 -34.77
N VAL A 290 -15.54 -1.45 -35.57
CA VAL A 290 -14.77 -2.63 -35.16
C VAL A 290 -13.35 -2.20 -34.79
N VAL A 291 -12.98 -2.39 -33.52
CA VAL A 291 -11.67 -2.05 -32.98
C VAL A 291 -10.90 -3.33 -32.62
N GLN A 292 -9.94 -3.69 -33.47
CA GLN A 292 -9.13 -4.92 -33.33
C GLN A 292 -7.65 -4.65 -33.03
N THR A 293 -7.24 -3.39 -33.05
CA THR A 293 -5.84 -2.99 -32.91
C THR A 293 -5.70 -1.76 -32.03
N ARG A 294 -4.52 -1.61 -31.44
CA ARG A 294 -4.11 -0.43 -30.67
C ARG A 294 -4.34 0.89 -31.44
N GLN A 295 -3.91 0.92 -32.69
CA GLN A 295 -4.05 2.07 -33.58
C GLN A 295 -5.52 2.44 -33.81
N GLN A 296 -6.42 1.47 -34.01
CA GLN A 296 -7.85 1.75 -34.14
C GLN A 296 -8.44 2.29 -32.83
N ALA A 297 -8.01 1.80 -31.67
CA ALA A 297 -8.48 2.33 -30.38
C ALA A 297 -8.06 3.79 -30.17
N ARG A 298 -6.84 4.14 -30.58
CA ARG A 298 -6.34 5.53 -30.64
C ARG A 298 -7.14 6.39 -31.63
N GLU A 299 -7.41 5.87 -32.82
CA GLU A 299 -8.21 6.56 -33.86
C GLU A 299 -9.65 6.83 -33.41
N VAL A 300 -10.29 5.92 -32.68
CA VAL A 300 -11.63 6.16 -32.10
C VAL A 300 -11.60 7.36 -31.15
N ALA A 301 -10.63 7.43 -30.23
CA ALA A 301 -10.52 8.57 -29.31
C ALA A 301 -10.34 9.91 -30.04
N GLY A 302 -9.45 9.97 -31.04
CA GLY A 302 -9.25 11.18 -31.86
C GLY A 302 -10.49 11.57 -32.67
N ASN A 303 -11.18 10.60 -33.27
CA ASN A 303 -12.43 10.85 -34.02
C ASN A 303 -13.55 11.37 -33.12
N VAL A 304 -13.68 10.85 -31.89
CA VAL A 304 -14.68 11.33 -30.91
C VAL A 304 -14.31 12.72 -30.41
N ALA A 305 -13.02 12.98 -30.13
CA ALA A 305 -12.50 14.28 -29.74
C ALA A 305 -12.78 15.37 -30.78
N GLN A 306 -12.58 15.08 -32.07
CA GLN A 306 -12.90 16.01 -33.16
C GLN A 306 -14.40 16.38 -33.17
N VAL A 307 -15.30 15.40 -33.00
CA VAL A 307 -16.74 15.66 -32.98
C VAL A 307 -17.16 16.39 -31.70
N ALA A 308 -16.55 16.08 -30.55
CA ALA A 308 -16.80 16.76 -29.28
C ALA A 308 -16.42 18.25 -29.35
N GLN A 309 -15.27 18.56 -29.96
CA GLN A 309 -14.85 19.94 -30.21
C GLN A 309 -15.79 20.67 -31.17
N GLN A 310 -16.29 20.00 -32.22
CA GLN A 310 -17.22 20.60 -33.18
C GLN A 310 -18.66 20.80 -32.64
N LYS A 311 -19.12 19.93 -31.73
CA LYS A 311 -20.52 19.90 -31.28
C LYS A 311 -20.74 20.48 -29.88
N LEU A 312 -19.78 20.31 -28.98
CA LEU A 312 -19.88 20.71 -27.58
C LEU A 312 -18.90 21.84 -27.21
N ASN A 313 -18.02 22.23 -28.12
CA ASN A 313 -16.85 23.08 -27.86
C ASN A 313 -15.91 22.52 -26.76
N LEU A 314 -15.87 21.19 -26.60
CA LEU A 314 -15.00 20.51 -25.65
C LEU A 314 -13.60 20.31 -26.26
N SER A 315 -12.55 20.66 -25.51
CA SER A 315 -11.16 20.46 -25.93
C SER A 315 -10.88 18.99 -26.32
N PRO A 316 -10.15 18.74 -27.43
CA PRO A 316 -9.73 17.39 -27.80
C PRO A 316 -8.93 16.70 -26.70
N THR A 317 -8.00 17.42 -26.04
CA THR A 317 -7.19 16.92 -24.92
C THR A 317 -8.06 16.34 -23.80
N ALA A 318 -9.13 17.05 -23.41
CA ALA A 318 -10.05 16.58 -22.38
C ALA A 318 -10.72 15.27 -22.80
N THR A 319 -11.22 15.19 -24.03
CA THR A 319 -11.85 13.98 -24.56
C THR A 319 -10.88 12.79 -24.59
N ILE A 320 -9.65 12.99 -25.07
CA ILE A 320 -8.64 11.92 -25.19
C ILE A 320 -8.19 11.42 -23.81
N LEU A 321 -8.06 12.31 -22.82
CA LEU A 321 -7.70 11.90 -21.46
C LEU A 321 -8.84 11.17 -20.73
N GLU A 322 -10.11 11.50 -20.99
CA GLU A 322 -11.22 10.67 -20.52
C GLU A 322 -11.20 9.27 -21.15
N PHE A 323 -10.83 9.16 -22.44
CA PHE A 323 -10.59 7.85 -23.08
C PHE A 323 -9.45 7.06 -22.40
N ALA A 324 -8.33 7.72 -22.08
CA ALA A 324 -7.21 7.11 -21.36
C ALA A 324 -7.59 6.64 -19.94
N CYS A 325 -8.40 7.43 -19.23
CA CYS A 325 -8.91 7.07 -17.90
C CYS A 325 -9.87 5.87 -17.97
N GLY A 326 -10.83 5.89 -18.90
CA GLY A 326 -11.78 4.78 -19.10
C GLY A 326 -11.10 3.47 -19.54
N ALA A 327 -10.11 3.56 -20.42
CA ALA A 327 -9.33 2.39 -20.85
C ALA A 327 -8.60 1.75 -19.65
N THR A 328 -7.91 2.53 -18.82
CA THR A 328 -7.13 2.00 -17.68
C THR A 328 -8.00 1.47 -16.55
N SER A 329 -9.10 2.14 -16.19
CA SER A 329 -10.00 1.71 -15.11
C SER A 329 -10.85 0.48 -15.47
N SER A 330 -11.03 0.19 -16.76
CA SER A 330 -11.79 -0.98 -17.20
C SER A 330 -11.06 -2.33 -17.07
N LEU A 331 -9.75 -2.31 -16.88
CA LEU A 331 -8.91 -3.52 -16.88
C LEU A 331 -9.19 -4.40 -15.67
N ASP A 332 -9.05 -3.83 -14.47
CA ASP A 332 -9.45 -4.39 -13.19
C ASP A 332 -9.52 -3.31 -12.11
N GLN A 333 -9.99 -3.66 -10.91
CA GLN A 333 -10.13 -2.75 -9.76
C GLN A 333 -8.79 -2.24 -9.16
N TYR A 334 -7.64 -2.60 -9.72
CA TYR A 334 -6.31 -2.20 -9.24
C TYR A 334 -5.54 -1.35 -10.25
N SER A 335 -5.94 -1.41 -11.52
CA SER A 335 -5.39 -0.66 -12.63
C SER A 335 -6.05 0.72 -12.71
N SER A 336 -5.27 1.77 -12.93
CA SER A 336 -5.75 3.15 -12.94
C SER A 336 -4.76 4.09 -13.62
N PHE A 337 -5.28 5.07 -14.36
CA PHE A 337 -4.55 6.31 -14.62
C PHE A 337 -4.16 6.99 -13.31
N LEU A 338 -3.00 7.63 -13.27
CA LEU A 338 -2.49 8.37 -12.12
C LEU A 338 -2.18 9.81 -12.54
N THR A 339 -2.78 10.75 -11.83
CA THR A 339 -2.37 12.17 -11.87
C THR A 339 -0.96 12.34 -11.29
N SER A 340 -0.39 13.53 -11.43
CA SER A 340 0.98 13.79 -10.97
C SER A 340 1.12 13.70 -9.45
N ASN A 341 0.12 14.16 -8.69
CA ASN A 341 0.12 14.01 -7.24
C ASN A 341 -0.11 12.55 -6.83
N GLN A 342 -1.07 11.84 -7.45
CA GLN A 342 -1.30 10.41 -7.19
C GLN A 342 -0.06 9.55 -7.49
N LEU A 343 0.67 9.85 -8.57
CA LEU A 343 1.91 9.16 -8.91
C LEU A 343 3.01 9.41 -7.87
N LYS A 344 3.17 10.66 -7.41
CA LYS A 344 4.11 11.03 -6.34
C LYS A 344 3.76 10.33 -5.02
N ASP A 345 2.48 10.33 -4.63
CA ASP A 345 2.01 9.64 -3.41
C ASP A 345 2.28 8.13 -3.45
N VAL A 346 2.07 7.47 -4.60
CA VAL A 346 2.39 6.05 -4.78
C VAL A 346 3.89 5.77 -4.63
N PHE A 347 4.77 6.62 -5.19
CA PHE A 347 6.21 6.47 -4.99
C PHE A 347 6.63 6.76 -3.55
N CYS A 348 6.05 7.78 -2.90
CA CYS A 348 6.28 8.08 -1.49
C CYS A 348 5.92 6.88 -0.58
N GLN A 349 4.75 6.27 -0.81
CA GLN A 349 4.30 5.07 -0.10
C GLN A 349 5.27 3.89 -0.29
N ILE A 350 5.76 3.67 -1.52
CA ILE A 350 6.72 2.60 -1.85
C ILE A 350 8.06 2.81 -1.15
N GLU A 351 8.58 4.04 -1.16
CA GLU A 351 9.86 4.36 -0.54
C GLU A 351 9.80 4.52 0.98
N GLY A 352 8.62 4.48 1.59
CA GLY A 352 8.42 4.68 3.04
C GLY A 352 8.77 6.09 3.50
N ASN A 353 8.55 7.11 2.67
CA ASN A 353 8.81 8.50 3.03
C ASN A 353 7.96 9.46 2.20
N PHE A 354 7.75 10.67 2.70
CA PHE A 354 7.11 11.75 1.95
C PHE A 354 7.83 13.07 2.19
N VAL A 355 7.62 14.05 1.31
CA VAL A 355 8.10 15.41 1.54
C VAL A 355 7.02 16.22 2.25
N GLY A 356 7.32 16.69 3.46
CA GLY A 356 6.37 17.42 4.29
C GLY A 356 6.93 17.71 5.68
N LEU A 357 6.05 17.76 6.68
CA LEU A 357 6.40 18.12 8.06
C LEU A 357 6.49 16.95 9.04
N GLY A 358 5.98 15.77 8.68
CA GLY A 358 5.95 14.58 9.56
C GLY A 358 4.86 14.62 10.63
N ILE A 359 3.66 15.07 10.27
CA ILE A 359 2.50 15.24 11.15
C ILE A 359 1.39 14.28 10.70
N GLU A 360 0.75 13.60 11.63
CA GLU A 360 -0.53 12.90 11.42
C GLU A 360 -1.69 13.78 11.92
N LEU A 361 -2.74 13.94 11.12
CA LEU A 361 -3.86 14.84 11.42
C LEU A 361 -5.18 14.10 11.62
N ARG A 362 -6.09 14.72 12.38
CA ARG A 362 -7.49 14.34 12.52
C ARG A 362 -8.36 15.59 12.49
N SER A 363 -9.43 15.56 11.69
CA SER A 363 -10.48 16.57 11.80
C SER A 363 -11.29 16.34 13.07
N GLN A 364 -11.35 17.35 13.95
CA GLN A 364 -12.16 17.35 15.16
C GLN A 364 -12.87 18.70 15.29
N GLN A 365 -14.22 18.68 15.23
CA GLN A 365 -15.09 19.84 15.53
C GLN A 365 -14.59 21.16 14.90
N GLN A 366 -14.47 21.20 13.57
CA GLN A 366 -14.01 22.38 12.82
C GLN A 366 -12.59 22.83 13.18
N SER A 367 -11.68 21.87 13.41
CA SER A 367 -10.25 22.12 13.57
C SER A 367 -9.41 20.89 13.21
N LEU A 368 -8.15 21.11 12.84
CA LEU A 368 -7.20 20.06 12.50
C LEU A 368 -6.30 19.76 13.70
N GLU A 369 -6.57 18.67 14.39
CA GLU A 369 -5.81 18.21 15.56
C GLU A 369 -4.62 17.34 15.11
N ILE A 370 -3.43 17.60 15.65
CA ILE A 370 -2.26 16.74 15.49
C ILE A 370 -2.46 15.48 16.35
N VAL A 371 -2.54 14.32 15.70
CA VAL A 371 -2.68 13.01 16.38
C VAL A 371 -1.33 12.48 16.83
N SER A 372 -0.34 12.53 15.93
CA SER A 372 1.00 12.01 16.16
C SER A 372 2.02 12.78 15.32
N ILE A 373 3.28 12.65 15.71
CA ILE A 373 4.41 13.31 15.06
C ILE A 373 5.51 12.28 14.84
N ILE A 374 6.01 12.25 13.61
CA ILE A 374 7.10 11.35 13.23
C ILE A 374 8.39 11.87 13.85
N ARG A 375 9.08 11.01 14.61
CA ARG A 375 10.35 11.34 15.26
C ARG A 375 11.42 11.71 14.24
N GLY A 376 12.18 12.77 14.52
CA GLY A 376 13.19 13.30 13.60
C GLY A 376 12.61 14.02 12.37
N SER A 377 11.33 14.40 12.38
CA SER A 377 10.70 15.23 11.35
C SER A 377 10.92 16.74 11.60
N PRO A 378 10.56 17.62 10.65
CA PRO A 378 10.48 19.06 10.91
C PRO A 378 9.58 19.42 12.09
N ALA A 379 8.43 18.76 12.23
CA ALA A 379 7.49 19.01 13.33
C ALA A 379 8.07 18.64 14.71
N ASP A 380 8.74 17.49 14.80
CA ASP A 380 9.47 17.05 16.01
C ASP A 380 10.57 18.05 16.39
N GLN A 381 11.30 18.56 15.40
CA GLN A 381 12.36 19.56 15.61
C GLN A 381 11.84 20.97 15.98
N ALA A 382 10.56 21.25 15.72
CA ALA A 382 9.91 22.51 16.05
C ALA A 382 9.05 22.43 17.33
N ASP A 383 9.15 21.33 18.10
CA ASP A 383 8.37 21.07 19.33
C ASP A 383 6.86 21.28 19.12
N LEU A 384 6.35 20.76 17.99
CA LEU A 384 4.93 20.46 17.84
C LEU A 384 4.60 19.24 18.70
N ARG A 385 3.35 19.13 19.16
CA ARG A 385 2.91 18.05 20.04
C ARG A 385 1.55 17.50 19.62
N ALA A 386 1.30 16.23 19.97
CA ALA A 386 -0.03 15.65 19.84
C ALA A 386 -1.04 16.45 20.69
N GLY A 387 -2.19 16.76 20.11
CA GLY A 387 -3.21 17.64 20.68
C GLY A 387 -3.09 19.12 20.28
N ASP A 388 -1.95 19.56 19.71
CA ASP A 388 -1.87 20.89 19.06
C ASP A 388 -2.88 20.94 17.90
N ARG A 389 -3.55 22.08 17.72
CA ARG A 389 -4.48 22.33 16.61
C ARG A 389 -3.82 23.25 15.59
N ILE A 390 -3.77 22.84 14.33
CA ILE A 390 -3.48 23.74 13.22
C ILE A 390 -4.75 24.56 12.99
N ILE A 391 -4.60 25.89 12.98
CA ILE A 391 -5.67 26.85 12.69
C ILE A 391 -5.38 27.69 11.45
N GLN A 392 -4.12 27.73 10.98
CA GLN A 392 -3.74 28.39 9.74
C GLN A 392 -2.51 27.71 9.09
N VAL A 393 -2.50 27.61 7.76
CA VAL A 393 -1.34 27.16 6.96
C VAL A 393 -1.08 28.19 5.86
N ASP A 394 0.13 28.76 5.81
CA ASP A 394 0.57 29.75 4.81
C ASP A 394 -0.44 30.90 4.59
N GLY A 395 -1.09 31.34 5.68
CA GLY A 395 -2.09 32.42 5.70
C GLY A 395 -3.55 31.99 5.43
N ILE A 396 -3.80 30.70 5.18
CA ILE A 396 -5.14 30.14 4.91
C ILE A 396 -5.69 29.51 6.19
N GLU A 397 -6.87 29.94 6.66
CA GLU A 397 -7.55 29.37 7.83
C GLU A 397 -8.00 27.93 7.57
N THR A 398 -7.90 27.06 8.59
CA THR A 398 -8.13 25.61 8.43
C THR A 398 -9.42 25.08 9.05
N ASP A 399 -10.28 25.93 9.63
CA ASP A 399 -11.45 25.50 10.41
C ASP A 399 -12.49 24.70 9.58
N GLU A 400 -12.60 24.98 8.28
CA GLU A 400 -13.49 24.26 7.35
C GLU A 400 -12.77 23.22 6.47
N MET A 401 -11.45 23.06 6.61
CA MET A 401 -10.67 22.15 5.76
C MET A 401 -10.85 20.68 6.15
N SER A 402 -10.89 19.83 5.12
CA SER A 402 -10.65 18.39 5.27
C SER A 402 -9.19 18.09 5.63
N THR A 403 -8.93 16.87 6.12
CA THR A 403 -7.56 16.39 6.35
C THR A 403 -6.73 16.30 5.07
N ASP A 404 -7.38 16.09 3.93
CA ASP A 404 -6.72 15.85 2.65
C ASP A 404 -6.27 17.19 2.03
N GLU A 405 -7.14 18.20 2.04
CA GLU A 405 -6.78 19.58 1.67
C GLU A 405 -5.64 20.11 2.56
N ALA A 406 -5.71 19.86 3.86
CA ALA A 406 -4.65 20.21 4.79
C ALA A 406 -3.34 19.48 4.48
N ALA A 407 -3.39 18.18 4.20
CA ALA A 407 -2.21 17.40 3.83
C ALA A 407 -1.55 17.95 2.56
N ASP A 408 -2.33 18.38 1.57
CA ASP A 408 -1.80 18.96 0.33
C ASP A 408 -1.14 20.34 0.55
N LEU A 409 -1.63 21.16 1.49
CA LEU A 409 -0.97 22.41 1.89
C LEU A 409 0.32 22.17 2.71
N LEU A 410 0.34 21.14 3.56
CA LEU A 410 1.48 20.81 4.43
C LEU A 410 2.59 20.04 3.68
N LYS A 411 2.23 19.26 2.64
CA LYS A 411 3.14 18.76 1.61
C LYS A 411 3.64 19.90 0.72
N GLY A 412 4.65 19.63 -0.11
CA GLY A 412 5.18 20.59 -1.07
C GLY A 412 6.60 20.25 -1.51
N THR A 413 7.25 21.18 -2.22
CA THR A 413 8.63 20.99 -2.70
C THR A 413 9.62 20.88 -1.54
N GLU A 414 10.58 19.97 -1.64
CA GLU A 414 11.65 19.83 -0.64
C GLU A 414 12.49 21.11 -0.54
N GLY A 415 12.82 21.53 0.67
CA GLY A 415 13.51 22.79 0.96
C GLY A 415 12.60 24.03 0.93
N SER A 416 11.33 23.91 0.51
CA SER A 416 10.36 25.00 0.66
C SER A 416 9.97 25.21 2.13
N TRP A 417 9.47 26.39 2.46
CA TRP A 417 9.01 26.73 3.80
C TRP A 417 7.49 26.81 3.85
N THR A 418 6.93 26.51 5.02
CA THR A 418 5.52 26.76 5.37
C THR A 418 5.45 27.42 6.74
N GLU A 419 4.48 28.31 6.91
CA GLU A 419 4.15 28.95 8.18
C GLU A 419 2.84 28.36 8.73
N LEU A 420 2.88 27.84 9.95
CA LEU A 420 1.70 27.35 10.66
C LEU A 420 1.37 28.31 11.79
N ARG A 421 0.08 28.63 11.94
CA ARG A 421 -0.46 29.12 13.21
C ARG A 421 -1.09 27.93 13.92
N LEU A 422 -0.59 27.67 15.13
CA LEU A 422 -1.01 26.58 16.00
C LEU A 422 -1.72 27.14 17.23
N ARG A 423 -2.67 26.38 17.78
CA ARG A 423 -3.22 26.58 19.12
C ARG A 423 -2.99 25.31 19.92
N ASP A 424 -2.27 25.39 21.05
CA ASP A 424 -2.02 24.22 21.89
C ASP A 424 -3.23 23.82 22.75
N THR A 425 -3.05 22.76 23.55
CA THR A 425 -4.07 22.23 24.46
C THR A 425 -4.42 23.16 25.62
N GLU A 426 -3.60 24.17 25.92
CA GLU A 426 -3.89 25.23 26.89
C GLU A 426 -4.56 26.45 26.25
N GLY A 427 -4.70 26.45 24.92
CA GLY A 427 -5.33 27.51 24.14
C GLY A 427 -4.36 28.62 23.71
N VAL A 428 -3.05 28.45 23.92
CA VAL A 428 -2.04 29.45 23.53
C VAL A 428 -1.77 29.33 22.04
N GLU A 429 -1.87 30.46 21.33
CA GLU A 429 -1.52 30.52 19.90
C GLU A 429 -0.03 30.80 19.69
N ARG A 430 0.62 30.01 18.83
CA ARG A 430 2.01 30.21 18.40
C ARG A 430 2.14 30.08 16.89
N GLN A 431 2.96 30.95 16.30
CA GLN A 431 3.38 30.82 14.89
C GLN A 431 4.71 30.09 14.83
N VAL A 432 4.81 29.14 13.92
CA VAL A 432 6.03 28.35 13.66
C VAL A 432 6.26 28.24 12.17
N ARG A 433 7.51 28.41 11.74
CA ARG A 433 7.90 28.31 10.33
C ARG A 433 8.79 27.09 10.14
N LEU A 434 8.33 26.14 9.33
CA LEU A 434 8.97 24.85 9.13
C LEU A 434 9.45 24.69 7.69
N MET A 435 10.57 24.01 7.51
CA MET A 435 11.08 23.64 6.18
C MET A 435 10.57 22.24 5.82
N ARG A 436 9.85 22.11 4.70
CA ARG A 436 9.40 20.83 4.15
C ARG A 436 10.62 20.02 3.72
N ARG A 437 10.72 18.75 4.14
CA ARG A 437 11.79 17.82 3.75
C ARG A 437 11.29 16.39 3.66
N ARG A 438 12.10 15.50 3.10
CA ARG A 438 11.89 14.05 3.19
C ARG A 438 11.82 13.58 4.66
N VAL A 439 10.69 12.98 5.03
CA VAL A 439 10.44 12.35 6.33
C VAL A 439 10.27 10.85 6.12
N GLU A 440 11.15 10.04 6.72
CA GLU A 440 11.00 8.58 6.75
C GLU A 440 9.83 8.20 7.67
N VAL A 441 8.86 7.46 7.14
CA VAL A 441 7.77 6.85 7.90
C VAL A 441 8.29 5.49 8.38
N PRO A 442 8.30 5.19 9.69
CA PRO A 442 8.74 3.88 10.15
C PRO A 442 7.77 2.80 9.70
N SER A 443 8.29 1.72 9.12
CA SER A 443 7.46 0.58 8.70
C SER A 443 6.86 -0.22 9.86
N ILE A 444 7.48 -0.11 11.04
CA ILE A 444 7.05 -0.71 12.30
C ILE A 444 6.64 0.41 13.27
N GLU A 445 5.39 0.39 13.71
CA GLU A 445 4.82 1.42 14.61
C GLU A 445 5.09 1.11 16.09
N GLU A 446 5.07 -0.17 16.47
CA GLU A 446 5.20 -0.61 17.85
C GLU A 446 6.13 -1.82 17.98
N VAL A 447 7.02 -1.78 18.98
CA VAL A 447 7.89 -2.89 19.39
C VAL A 447 7.88 -2.95 20.92
N LYS A 448 7.36 -4.02 21.51
CA LYS A 448 7.23 -4.15 22.97
C LYS A 448 7.16 -5.60 23.46
N MET A 449 7.56 -5.84 24.71
CA MET A 449 7.21 -7.07 25.44
C MET A 449 5.79 -6.93 26.00
N VAL A 450 4.86 -7.80 25.58
CA VAL A 450 3.46 -7.77 26.03
C VAL A 450 3.19 -8.72 27.21
N ASP A 451 4.00 -9.76 27.36
CA ASP A 451 4.03 -10.62 28.54
C ASP A 451 5.50 -10.95 28.86
N PRO A 452 6.18 -10.13 29.69
CA PRO A 452 7.60 -10.32 30.02
C PRO A 452 7.89 -11.66 30.72
N ASP A 453 6.97 -12.13 31.57
CA ASP A 453 7.13 -13.37 32.34
C ASP A 453 7.14 -14.62 31.42
N LEU A 454 6.33 -14.60 30.36
CA LEU A 454 6.29 -15.65 29.34
C LEU A 454 7.20 -15.36 28.13
N GLY A 455 7.90 -14.23 28.12
CA GLY A 455 8.75 -13.80 27.02
C GLY A 455 8.00 -13.51 25.71
N ILE A 456 6.73 -13.06 25.77
CA ILE A 456 5.94 -12.76 24.57
C ILE A 456 6.22 -11.32 24.12
N ALA A 457 6.82 -11.20 22.94
CA ALA A 457 7.07 -9.96 22.24
C ALA A 457 5.97 -9.65 21.20
N TYR A 458 5.83 -8.38 20.86
CA TYR A 458 4.89 -7.86 19.88
C TYR A 458 5.57 -6.85 18.96
N ILE A 459 5.34 -7.00 17.66
CA ILE A 459 5.72 -6.05 16.60
C ILE A 459 4.46 -5.69 15.81
N LYS A 460 4.16 -4.40 15.67
CA LYS A 460 3.13 -3.90 14.75
C LYS A 460 3.76 -3.39 13.47
N LEU A 461 3.58 -4.13 12.38
CA LEU A 461 4.10 -3.77 11.06
C LEU A 461 2.96 -3.19 10.23
N SER A 462 3.00 -1.89 9.95
CA SER A 462 1.89 -1.15 9.32
C SER A 462 1.95 -1.11 7.79
N SER A 463 3.15 -1.24 7.20
CA SER A 463 3.34 -1.32 5.75
C SER A 463 4.66 -2.01 5.40
N PHE A 464 4.69 -2.68 4.24
CA PHE A 464 5.91 -3.27 3.68
C PHE A 464 6.61 -2.24 2.79
N GLN A 465 7.66 -1.64 3.31
CA GLN A 465 8.42 -0.55 2.69
C GLN A 465 9.87 -0.96 2.45
N LYS A 466 10.64 -0.10 1.76
CA LYS A 466 12.06 -0.36 1.46
C LYS A 466 12.92 -0.58 2.71
N THR A 467 12.55 -0.02 3.86
CA THR A 467 13.29 -0.15 5.12
C THR A 467 12.89 -1.37 5.95
N THR A 468 11.75 -2.01 5.67
CA THR A 468 11.13 -3.03 6.53
C THR A 468 12.08 -4.17 6.93
N SER A 469 12.91 -4.66 6.00
CA SER A 469 13.86 -5.74 6.29
C SER A 469 14.87 -5.36 7.37
N ARG A 470 15.40 -4.12 7.31
CA ARG A 470 16.33 -3.51 8.29
C ARG A 470 15.63 -3.24 9.62
N ASP A 471 14.45 -2.60 9.56
CA ASP A 471 13.70 -2.19 10.75
C ASP A 471 13.27 -3.42 11.56
N LEU A 472 12.85 -4.48 10.88
CA LEU A 472 12.49 -5.77 11.47
C LEU A 472 13.69 -6.48 12.09
N ASP A 473 14.87 -6.49 11.45
CA ASP A 473 16.08 -7.05 12.06
C ASP A 473 16.46 -6.31 13.35
N ALA A 474 16.39 -4.98 13.35
CA ALA A 474 16.67 -4.17 14.54
C ALA A 474 15.69 -4.49 15.68
N ALA A 475 14.39 -4.57 15.39
CA ALA A 475 13.35 -4.93 16.35
C ALA A 475 13.53 -6.35 16.90
N LEU A 476 13.79 -7.34 16.04
CA LEU A 476 14.00 -8.74 16.45
C LEU A 476 15.22 -8.90 17.35
N TRP A 477 16.34 -8.24 17.03
CA TRP A 477 17.53 -8.28 17.88
C TRP A 477 17.35 -7.55 19.22
N ASP A 478 16.55 -6.49 19.27
CA ASP A 478 16.25 -5.81 20.53
C ASP A 478 15.33 -6.64 21.43
N LEU A 479 14.23 -7.15 20.89
CA LEU A 479 13.33 -8.07 21.60
C LEU A 479 14.06 -9.33 22.07
N HIS A 480 15.00 -9.86 21.28
CA HIS A 480 15.84 -10.98 21.70
C HIS A 480 16.71 -10.64 22.92
N ARG A 481 17.33 -9.45 22.97
CA ARG A 481 18.05 -8.98 24.17
C ARG A 481 17.14 -8.77 25.38
N GLN A 482 15.88 -8.40 25.15
CA GLN A 482 14.85 -8.28 26.20
C GLN A 482 14.28 -9.64 26.67
N GLY A 483 14.75 -10.77 26.12
CA GLY A 483 14.33 -12.11 26.53
C GLY A 483 13.13 -12.69 25.78
N MET A 484 12.85 -12.22 24.56
CA MET A 484 11.81 -12.78 23.68
C MET A 484 11.96 -14.30 23.51
N GLN A 485 10.90 -15.02 23.89
CA GLN A 485 10.70 -16.45 23.69
C GLN A 485 9.63 -16.74 22.64
N THR A 486 8.65 -15.85 22.45
CA THR A 486 7.56 -15.95 21.47
C THR A 486 7.33 -14.60 20.82
N LEU A 487 7.00 -14.56 19.52
CA LEU A 487 6.74 -13.34 18.78
C LEU A 487 5.31 -13.29 18.24
N VAL A 488 4.64 -12.16 18.44
CA VAL A 488 3.41 -11.77 17.76
C VAL A 488 3.76 -10.70 16.72
N VAL A 489 3.47 -10.96 15.44
CA VAL A 489 3.55 -9.96 14.36
C VAL A 489 2.12 -9.54 14.01
N ASP A 490 1.83 -8.26 14.13
CA ASP A 490 0.51 -7.69 13.86
C ASP A 490 0.48 -7.00 12.49
N LEU A 491 -0.41 -7.50 11.62
CA LEU A 491 -0.65 -7.01 10.25
C LEU A 491 -2.10 -6.52 10.08
N ARG A 492 -2.86 -6.35 11.17
CA ARG A 492 -4.21 -5.78 11.13
C ARG A 492 -4.14 -4.35 10.60
N GLY A 493 -5.00 -4.02 9.64
CA GLY A 493 -4.96 -2.73 8.95
C GLY A 493 -3.85 -2.56 7.91
N ASN A 494 -2.87 -3.46 7.80
CA ASN A 494 -1.73 -3.31 6.89
C ASN A 494 -2.11 -3.64 5.42
N PRO A 495 -2.17 -2.65 4.52
CA PRO A 495 -2.62 -2.83 3.13
C PRO A 495 -1.60 -3.51 2.22
N GLY A 496 -0.44 -3.90 2.76
CA GLY A 496 0.67 -4.52 2.04
C GLY A 496 1.78 -3.51 1.76
N GLY A 497 2.21 -3.44 0.51
CA GLY A 497 3.35 -2.62 0.08
C GLY A 497 4.24 -3.41 -0.88
N LEU A 498 5.56 -3.25 -0.75
CA LEU A 498 6.57 -3.92 -1.57
C LEU A 498 6.56 -5.45 -1.39
N LEU A 499 6.38 -6.16 -2.50
CA LEU A 499 6.48 -7.62 -2.59
C LEU A 499 7.80 -8.13 -1.99
N ASN A 500 8.93 -7.59 -2.45
CA ASN A 500 10.25 -8.03 -2.02
C ASN A 500 10.45 -7.85 -0.50
N ALA A 501 9.96 -6.75 0.08
CA ALA A 501 10.04 -6.52 1.52
C ALA A 501 9.22 -7.56 2.32
N ALA A 502 8.07 -8.00 1.81
CA ALA A 502 7.31 -9.10 2.43
C ALA A 502 7.97 -10.47 2.27
N VAL A 503 8.61 -10.72 1.13
CA VAL A 503 9.42 -11.92 0.90
C VAL A 503 10.60 -11.96 1.86
N GLU A 504 11.39 -10.90 1.95
CA GLU A 504 12.52 -10.78 2.87
C GLU A 504 12.09 -10.90 4.34
N ALA A 505 10.96 -10.30 4.71
CA ALA A 505 10.40 -10.45 6.05
C ALA A 505 9.99 -11.90 6.36
N ALA A 506 9.36 -12.60 5.41
CA ALA A 506 8.98 -14.00 5.56
C ALA A 506 10.20 -14.95 5.60
N ASP A 507 11.24 -14.66 4.82
CA ASP A 507 12.50 -15.41 4.77
C ASP A 507 13.18 -15.48 6.16
N LYS A 508 13.12 -14.41 6.94
CA LYS A 508 13.62 -14.36 8.34
C LYS A 508 12.98 -15.43 9.25
N PHE A 509 11.83 -16.00 8.91
CA PHE A 509 11.13 -17.02 9.72
C PHE A 509 11.02 -18.39 9.06
N LEU A 510 11.25 -18.50 7.74
CA LEU A 510 11.10 -19.75 6.98
C LEU A 510 12.48 -20.36 6.66
N PRO A 511 12.74 -21.64 6.96
CA PRO A 511 14.07 -22.22 6.75
C PRO A 511 14.32 -22.67 5.30
N SER A 512 13.27 -22.88 4.51
CA SER A 512 13.32 -23.30 3.10
C SER A 512 11.91 -23.29 2.48
N GLY A 513 11.84 -23.53 1.17
CA GLY A 513 10.58 -23.68 0.43
C GLY A 513 10.15 -22.42 -0.32
N ASN A 514 9.05 -22.51 -1.06
CA ASN A 514 8.49 -21.38 -1.81
C ASN A 514 7.70 -20.46 -0.85
N ILE A 515 7.97 -19.16 -0.85
CA ILE A 515 7.24 -18.14 -0.08
C ILE A 515 6.00 -17.71 -0.88
N VAL A 516 6.21 -17.32 -2.14
CA VAL A 516 5.16 -16.91 -3.09
C VAL A 516 5.67 -17.09 -4.51
N SER A 517 4.76 -17.34 -5.43
CA SER A 517 5.04 -17.30 -6.87
C SER A 517 4.23 -16.18 -7.54
N THR A 518 4.85 -15.42 -8.43
CA THR A 518 4.15 -14.51 -9.35
C THR A 518 4.01 -15.18 -10.71
N ARG A 519 2.86 -14.99 -11.37
CA ARG A 519 2.70 -15.34 -12.78
C ARG A 519 2.05 -14.18 -13.53
N GLY A 520 2.72 -13.68 -14.57
CA GLY A 520 2.25 -12.60 -15.44
C GLY A 520 2.05 -13.06 -16.88
N ARG A 521 2.03 -12.11 -17.82
CA ARG A 521 2.01 -12.43 -19.26
C ARG A 521 3.40 -12.72 -19.83
N ASN A 522 4.44 -12.11 -19.24
CA ASN A 522 5.82 -12.15 -19.75
C ASN A 522 6.72 -12.86 -18.72
N ALA A 523 7.78 -13.53 -19.19
CA ALA A 523 8.73 -14.22 -18.31
C ALA A 523 9.44 -13.31 -17.27
N HIS A 524 9.45 -12.00 -17.49
CA HIS A 524 9.96 -11.01 -16.52
C HIS A 524 9.02 -10.75 -15.33
N GLU A 525 7.82 -11.31 -15.34
CA GLU A 525 6.82 -11.25 -14.25
C GLU A 525 6.66 -12.61 -13.54
N ASP A 526 7.33 -13.65 -14.05
CA ASP A 526 7.22 -15.04 -13.59
C ASP A 526 8.38 -15.38 -12.63
N PHE A 527 8.13 -15.28 -11.32
CA PHE A 527 9.13 -15.56 -10.29
C PHE A 527 8.63 -16.60 -9.27
N ASP A 528 9.56 -17.36 -8.72
CA ASP A 528 9.38 -18.21 -7.54
C ASP A 528 10.28 -17.69 -6.42
N TYR A 529 9.70 -16.98 -5.47
CA TYR A 529 10.43 -16.43 -4.33
C TYR A 529 10.56 -17.51 -3.26
N ARG A 530 11.80 -17.84 -2.87
CA ARG A 530 12.10 -18.97 -1.99
C ARG A 530 12.85 -18.52 -0.74
N ALA A 531 12.63 -19.26 0.35
CA ALA A 531 13.27 -19.04 1.63
C ALA A 531 14.64 -19.74 1.74
N HIS A 532 15.49 -19.21 2.62
CA HIS A 532 16.88 -19.57 2.85
C HIS A 532 17.12 -19.85 4.35
N SER A 533 17.95 -20.84 4.66
CA SER A 533 18.09 -21.37 6.02
C SER A 533 19.00 -20.58 6.96
N LEU A 534 19.70 -19.55 6.45
CA LEU A 534 20.69 -18.81 7.21
C LEU A 534 20.01 -17.67 8.01
N GLY A 535 20.19 -17.67 9.32
CA GLY A 535 19.64 -16.62 10.19
C GLY A 535 18.15 -16.78 10.52
N THR A 536 17.50 -17.88 10.10
CA THR A 536 16.06 -18.12 10.37
C THR A 536 15.74 -18.13 11.87
N TRP A 537 14.87 -17.22 12.30
CA TRP A 537 14.36 -17.15 13.67
C TRP A 537 13.44 -18.34 13.96
N ARG A 538 13.61 -18.96 15.14
CA ARG A 538 12.93 -20.22 15.54
C ARG A 538 11.96 -20.09 16.71
N VAL A 539 11.78 -18.90 17.27
CA VAL A 539 10.75 -18.65 18.31
C VAL A 539 9.34 -19.00 17.76
N PRO A 540 8.42 -19.53 18.59
CA PRO A 540 7.00 -19.57 18.26
C PRO A 540 6.52 -18.21 17.71
N LEU A 541 5.73 -18.27 16.63
CA LEU A 541 5.30 -17.10 15.87
C LEU A 541 3.78 -17.12 15.73
N LEU A 542 3.15 -15.98 16.02
CA LEU A 542 1.74 -15.73 15.76
C LEU A 542 1.62 -14.51 14.86
N VAL A 543 0.68 -14.54 13.92
CA VAL A 543 0.43 -13.44 12.97
C VAL A 543 -1.01 -12.97 13.13
N LEU A 544 -1.22 -11.72 13.53
CA LEU A 544 -2.55 -11.14 13.66
C LEU A 544 -2.98 -10.53 12.32
N ILE A 545 -4.19 -10.86 11.86
CA ILE A 545 -4.75 -10.36 10.59
C ILE A 545 -6.22 -9.94 10.74
N ASP A 546 -6.65 -9.03 9.87
CA ASP A 546 -8.03 -8.59 9.75
C ASP A 546 -8.45 -8.41 8.28
N GLN A 547 -9.68 -7.96 8.05
CA GLN A 547 -10.26 -7.73 6.73
C GLN A 547 -9.60 -6.60 5.91
N ASN A 548 -8.61 -5.90 6.48
CA ASN A 548 -7.82 -4.83 5.86
C ASN A 548 -6.37 -5.26 5.61
N THR A 549 -5.89 -6.35 6.23
CA THR A 549 -4.66 -7.04 5.84
C THR A 549 -4.73 -7.41 4.35
N ALA A 550 -3.84 -6.86 3.50
CA ALA A 550 -3.93 -7.03 2.05
C ALA A 550 -2.56 -7.23 1.36
N SER A 551 -2.57 -7.83 0.16
CA SER A 551 -1.43 -7.89 -0.77
C SER A 551 -0.16 -8.49 -0.13
N ALA A 552 0.91 -7.69 0.04
CA ALA A 552 2.17 -8.15 0.63
C ALA A 552 2.01 -8.72 2.05
N SER A 553 1.05 -8.21 2.83
CA SER A 553 0.69 -8.75 4.14
C SER A 553 0.09 -10.16 4.05
N GLU A 554 -0.66 -10.44 2.98
CA GLU A 554 -1.24 -11.75 2.69
C GLU A 554 -0.19 -12.74 2.19
N ILE A 555 0.87 -12.26 1.52
CA ILE A 555 2.07 -13.05 1.18
C ILE A 555 2.75 -13.51 2.47
N PHE A 556 3.04 -12.59 3.41
CA PHE A 556 3.67 -12.94 4.67
C PHE A 556 2.80 -13.91 5.50
N ALA A 557 1.55 -13.54 5.78
CA ALA A 557 0.66 -14.36 6.59
C ALA A 557 0.37 -15.73 5.94
N GLY A 558 0.17 -15.76 4.61
CA GLY A 558 -0.03 -16.98 3.84
C GLY A 558 1.18 -17.90 3.86
N ALA A 559 2.39 -17.37 3.66
CA ALA A 559 3.61 -18.17 3.70
C ALA A 559 3.88 -18.76 5.10
N ILE A 560 3.76 -17.96 6.16
CA ILE A 560 3.91 -18.45 7.55
C ILE A 560 2.90 -19.57 7.87
N ARG A 561 1.66 -19.43 7.39
CA ARG A 561 0.59 -20.41 7.61
C ARG A 561 0.78 -21.69 6.81
N ASP A 562 1.01 -21.59 5.51
CA ASP A 562 1.05 -22.73 4.60
C ASP A 562 2.28 -23.62 4.86
N HIS A 563 3.39 -23.05 5.34
CA HIS A 563 4.54 -23.79 5.88
C HIS A 563 4.35 -24.31 7.31
N ARG A 564 3.20 -24.03 7.95
CA ARG A 564 2.92 -24.33 9.37
C ARG A 564 3.98 -23.76 10.33
N ARG A 565 4.58 -22.62 9.96
CA ARG A 565 5.64 -21.96 10.74
C ARG A 565 5.08 -21.19 11.93
N GLY A 566 3.87 -20.67 11.84
CA GLY A 566 3.21 -19.92 12.90
C GLY A 566 1.69 -20.02 12.79
N THR A 567 1.00 -19.50 13.82
CA THR A 567 -0.47 -19.51 13.89
C THR A 567 -1.03 -18.16 13.45
N VAL A 568 -1.94 -18.17 12.47
CA VAL A 568 -2.64 -16.95 12.04
C VAL A 568 -3.90 -16.75 12.87
N VAL A 569 -4.09 -15.56 13.44
CA VAL A 569 -5.15 -15.23 14.39
C VAL A 569 -5.92 -13.99 13.93
N GLY A 570 -7.24 -13.97 14.09
CA GLY A 570 -8.07 -12.80 13.78
C GLY A 570 -9.17 -13.10 12.78
N GLN A 571 -9.26 -12.33 11.69
CA GLN A 571 -10.30 -12.46 10.66
C GLN A 571 -9.70 -12.77 9.28
N ARG A 572 -10.54 -13.14 8.31
CA ARG A 572 -10.08 -13.39 6.93
C ARG A 572 -9.54 -12.10 6.31
N SER A 573 -8.38 -12.19 5.66
CA SER A 573 -7.74 -11.04 4.98
C SER A 573 -8.43 -10.66 3.66
N TYR A 574 -8.03 -9.52 3.09
CA TYR A 574 -8.73 -8.84 1.99
C TYR A 574 -8.91 -9.67 0.70
N GLY A 575 -7.92 -10.48 0.31
CA GLY A 575 -7.92 -11.27 -0.92
C GLY A 575 -7.33 -10.58 -2.15
N LYS A 576 -6.36 -9.67 -1.99
CA LYS A 576 -5.70 -8.96 -3.09
C LYS A 576 -4.54 -9.80 -3.65
N GLY A 577 -4.85 -10.67 -4.61
CA GLY A 577 -3.90 -11.58 -5.23
C GLY A 577 -3.18 -11.08 -6.49
N SER A 578 -2.77 -9.81 -6.55
CA SER A 578 -2.23 -9.17 -7.77
C SER A 578 -1.01 -8.27 -7.51
N VAL A 579 -0.01 -8.35 -8.40
CA VAL A 579 1.11 -7.40 -8.53
C VAL A 579 0.67 -6.21 -9.36
N GLN A 580 1.06 -5.00 -8.98
CA GLN A 580 0.91 -3.81 -9.80
C GLN A 580 2.27 -3.25 -10.22
N GLY A 581 2.45 -3.01 -11.52
CA GLY A 581 3.51 -2.17 -12.04
C GLY A 581 3.07 -0.71 -12.05
N ILE A 582 3.97 0.19 -11.67
CA ILE A 582 3.78 1.65 -11.75
C ILE A 582 4.66 2.15 -12.90
N PHE A 583 4.05 2.82 -13.86
CA PHE A 583 4.73 3.30 -15.05
C PHE A 583 4.53 4.80 -15.22
N THR A 584 5.62 5.56 -15.25
CA THR A 584 5.63 6.94 -15.73
C THR A 584 5.29 6.98 -17.22
N LEU A 585 4.69 8.08 -17.66
CA LEU A 585 4.47 8.39 -19.07
C LEU A 585 5.53 9.39 -19.55
N ASN A 586 6.03 9.26 -20.78
CA ASN A 586 7.12 10.10 -21.30
C ASN A 586 6.69 11.56 -21.59
N ALA A 587 5.41 11.87 -21.41
CA ALA A 587 4.76 13.07 -21.92
C ALA A 587 4.23 14.04 -20.85
N GLY A 588 4.51 13.78 -19.57
CA GLY A 588 4.27 14.68 -18.45
C GLY A 588 4.54 13.96 -17.12
N ASP A 589 4.28 14.63 -15.99
CA ASP A 589 4.37 14.02 -14.64
C ASP A 589 3.26 12.96 -14.37
N LEU A 590 2.66 12.39 -15.41
CA LEU A 590 1.53 11.47 -15.34
C LEU A 590 1.99 10.00 -15.32
N GLY A 591 1.12 9.11 -14.85
CA GLY A 591 1.44 7.67 -14.78
C GLY A 591 0.25 6.75 -15.01
N VAL A 592 0.54 5.46 -15.08
CA VAL A 592 -0.45 4.39 -15.00
C VAL A 592 0.00 3.32 -14.02
N ARG A 593 -0.95 2.84 -13.22
CA ARG A 593 -0.84 1.60 -12.45
C ARG A 593 -1.53 0.50 -13.25
N LEU A 594 -0.87 -0.63 -13.47
CA LEU A 594 -1.43 -1.77 -14.19
C LEU A 594 -1.18 -3.06 -13.40
N THR A 595 -2.15 -3.96 -13.32
CA THR A 595 -1.88 -5.31 -12.81
C THR A 595 -1.02 -6.08 -13.81
N THR A 596 0.20 -6.48 -13.43
CA THR A 596 1.16 -7.18 -14.32
C THR A 596 1.19 -8.69 -14.09
N ALA A 597 0.96 -9.12 -12.85
CA ALA A 597 1.01 -10.51 -12.44
C ALA A 597 -0.02 -10.85 -11.35
N ARG A 598 -0.24 -12.15 -11.11
CA ARG A 598 -1.08 -12.69 -10.02
C ARG A 598 -0.23 -13.47 -9.02
N PHE A 599 -0.62 -13.41 -7.74
CA PHE A 599 0.02 -14.16 -6.66
C PHE A 599 -0.52 -15.58 -6.53
N TYR A 600 0.39 -16.53 -6.38
CA TYR A 600 0.13 -17.93 -6.10
C TYR A 600 0.81 -18.30 -4.79
N ALA A 601 0.04 -18.90 -3.88
CA ALA A 601 0.50 -19.44 -2.61
C ALA A 601 1.50 -20.60 -2.83
N PRO A 602 2.27 -21.02 -1.81
CA PRO A 602 3.22 -22.14 -1.91
C PRO A 602 2.60 -23.44 -2.46
N GLY A 603 1.31 -23.69 -2.19
CA GLY A 603 0.55 -24.82 -2.74
C GLY A 603 0.09 -24.67 -4.20
N GLY A 604 0.49 -23.61 -4.92
CA GLY A 604 0.16 -23.40 -6.33
C GLY A 604 -1.25 -22.84 -6.61
N HIS A 605 -2.00 -22.47 -5.57
CA HIS A 605 -3.33 -21.87 -5.71
C HIS A 605 -3.27 -20.34 -5.72
N PRO A 606 -4.13 -19.65 -6.51
CA PRO A 606 -4.18 -18.19 -6.51
C PRO A 606 -4.72 -17.64 -5.17
N ILE A 607 -4.11 -16.57 -4.67
CA ILE A 607 -4.53 -15.88 -3.43
C ILE A 607 -5.78 -15.01 -3.67
N SER A 608 -5.97 -14.55 -4.91
CA SER A 608 -6.99 -13.58 -5.32
C SER A 608 -8.41 -14.03 -4.97
N ARG A 609 -9.22 -13.10 -4.43
CA ARG A 609 -10.63 -13.28 -4.01
C ARG A 609 -10.86 -14.30 -2.89
N ARG A 610 -9.81 -14.85 -2.26
CA ARG A 610 -9.93 -15.80 -1.14
C ARG A 610 -9.38 -15.25 0.18
N GLY A 611 -8.26 -14.54 0.08
CA GLY A 611 -7.47 -14.12 1.24
C GLY A 611 -6.91 -15.30 2.05
N VAL A 612 -6.15 -14.96 3.07
CA VAL A 612 -5.66 -15.87 4.11
C VAL A 612 -6.78 -16.07 5.13
N ALA A 613 -7.14 -17.32 5.38
CA ALA A 613 -8.03 -17.68 6.48
C ALA A 613 -7.22 -17.77 7.79
N PRO A 614 -7.70 -17.23 8.92
CA PRO A 614 -7.05 -17.43 10.20
C PRO A 614 -7.19 -18.90 10.65
N ASP A 615 -6.18 -19.40 11.35
CA ASP A 615 -6.21 -20.69 12.02
C ASP A 615 -6.98 -20.60 13.35
N LEU A 616 -6.93 -19.42 14.01
CA LEU A 616 -7.76 -19.05 15.14
C LEU A 616 -8.65 -17.85 14.78
N LEU A 617 -9.90 -18.14 14.40
CA LEU A 617 -10.90 -17.12 14.09
C LEU A 617 -11.32 -16.37 15.36
N VAL A 618 -11.22 -15.03 15.34
CA VAL A 618 -11.65 -14.14 16.42
C VAL A 618 -12.62 -13.11 15.85
N GLN A 619 -13.90 -13.26 16.18
CA GLN A 619 -14.94 -12.28 15.84
C GLN A 619 -15.22 -11.40 17.07
N SER A 620 -15.13 -10.08 16.90
CA SER A 620 -15.57 -9.14 17.93
C SER A 620 -17.08 -9.03 17.88
N THR A 621 -17.78 -9.77 18.74
CA THR A 621 -19.22 -9.63 18.95
C THR A 621 -19.50 -8.33 19.69
N ARG A 622 -19.65 -7.23 18.92
CA ARG A 622 -19.84 -5.88 19.44
C ARG A 622 -21.22 -5.71 20.10
N LYS A 623 -21.38 -6.23 21.32
CA LYS A 623 -22.41 -5.79 22.26
C LYS A 623 -21.79 -4.67 23.09
N PRO A 624 -22.20 -3.39 22.92
CA PRO A 624 -21.67 -2.31 23.73
C PRO A 624 -22.19 -2.46 25.16
N ASP A 625 -21.32 -2.92 26.06
CA ASP A 625 -21.59 -3.02 27.49
C ASP A 625 -21.31 -1.64 28.10
N LEU A 626 -22.36 -0.85 28.31
CA LEU A 626 -22.25 0.60 28.60
C LEU A 626 -21.75 0.93 30.03
N ASP A 627 -21.59 -0.09 30.89
CA ASP A 627 -21.35 0.06 32.33
C ASP A 627 -19.94 -0.35 32.80
N GLN A 628 -18.95 -0.54 31.91
CA GLN A 628 -17.58 -0.87 32.30
C GLN A 628 -16.61 0.32 32.15
N PRO A 629 -15.77 0.61 33.17
CA PRO A 629 -14.77 1.67 33.08
C PRO A 629 -13.73 1.37 31.99
N GLN A 630 -13.16 2.43 31.40
CA GLN A 630 -12.16 2.31 30.34
C GLN A 630 -10.98 1.44 30.76
N ARG A 631 -10.93 0.21 30.22
CA ARG A 631 -9.79 -0.69 30.37
C ARG A 631 -8.58 -0.17 29.59
N SER A 632 -7.38 -0.61 29.94
CA SER A 632 -6.18 -0.25 29.19
C SER A 632 -6.26 -0.74 27.73
N PRO A 633 -5.57 -0.10 26.76
CA PRO A 633 -5.68 -0.46 25.35
C PRO A 633 -5.42 -1.96 25.08
N ASN A 634 -4.41 -2.54 25.72
CA ASN A 634 -4.09 -3.98 25.61
C ASN A 634 -5.18 -4.90 26.18
N GLU A 635 -5.98 -4.47 27.16
CA GLU A 635 -7.10 -5.26 27.72
C GLU A 635 -8.37 -5.17 26.85
N SER A 636 -8.45 -4.18 25.96
CA SER A 636 -9.53 -4.04 24.98
C SER A 636 -9.31 -4.84 23.70
N ASP A 637 -8.06 -5.24 23.41
CA ASP A 637 -7.68 -5.97 22.20
C ASP A 637 -7.94 -7.47 22.31
N VAL A 638 -9.17 -7.86 21.98
CA VAL A 638 -9.63 -9.26 22.01
C VAL A 638 -8.77 -10.19 21.13
N VAL A 639 -8.19 -9.70 20.02
CA VAL A 639 -7.40 -10.53 19.10
C VAL A 639 -6.00 -10.80 19.67
N LEU A 640 -5.34 -9.77 20.20
CA LEU A 640 -4.05 -9.92 20.89
C LEU A 640 -4.20 -10.80 22.14
N GLN A 641 -5.27 -10.61 22.92
CA GLN A 641 -5.54 -11.46 24.09
C GLN A 641 -5.81 -12.92 23.72
N ALA A 642 -6.54 -13.18 22.63
CA ALA A 642 -6.73 -14.54 22.11
C ALA A 642 -5.40 -15.19 21.69
N ALA A 643 -4.50 -14.42 21.07
CA ALA A 643 -3.15 -14.88 20.70
C ALA A 643 -2.28 -15.20 21.94
N ILE A 644 -2.25 -14.31 22.94
CA ILE A 644 -1.54 -14.54 24.21
C ILE A 644 -2.09 -15.77 24.94
N GLN A 645 -3.41 -15.93 25.01
CA GLN A 645 -4.03 -17.09 25.64
C GLN A 645 -3.74 -18.40 24.88
N HIS A 646 -3.63 -18.35 23.55
CA HIS A 646 -3.21 -19.49 22.73
C HIS A 646 -1.80 -19.97 23.12
N VAL A 647 -0.84 -19.04 23.28
CA VAL A 647 0.53 -19.34 23.73
C VAL A 647 0.53 -19.98 25.12
N ARG A 648 -0.21 -19.39 26.08
CA ARG A 648 -0.35 -19.93 27.45
C ARG A 648 -0.87 -21.38 27.44
N ASN A 649 -1.91 -21.65 26.65
CA ASN A 649 -2.49 -22.99 26.54
C ASN A 649 -1.49 -24.01 25.97
N GLN A 650 -0.70 -23.63 24.95
CA GLN A 650 0.35 -24.50 24.40
C GLN A 650 1.44 -24.83 25.42
N GLN A 651 1.93 -23.82 26.16
CA GLN A 651 2.98 -24.05 27.18
C GLN A 651 2.50 -24.97 28.31
N HIS A 652 1.26 -24.82 28.78
CA HIS A 652 0.68 -25.72 29.78
C HIS A 652 0.55 -27.16 29.26
N ALA A 653 0.13 -27.37 28.01
CA ALA A 653 0.04 -28.69 27.40
C ALA A 653 1.42 -29.38 27.33
N SER A 654 2.45 -28.66 26.88
CA SER A 654 3.83 -29.16 26.83
C SER A 654 4.38 -29.53 28.22
N GLN A 655 4.12 -28.69 29.24
CA GLN A 655 4.52 -28.98 30.63
C GLN A 655 3.79 -30.21 31.21
N HIS A 656 2.55 -30.47 30.80
CA HIS A 656 1.83 -31.68 31.21
C HIS A 656 2.34 -32.94 30.52
N GLN A 657 2.69 -32.90 29.22
CA GLN A 657 3.33 -34.03 28.55
C GLN A 657 4.69 -34.39 29.16
N VAL A 658 5.52 -33.39 29.49
CA VAL A 658 6.84 -33.59 30.14
C VAL A 658 6.72 -34.09 31.60
N ARG A 659 5.53 -34.01 32.22
CA ARG A 659 5.24 -34.61 33.54
C ARG A 659 4.52 -35.95 33.48
N ALA A 660 4.08 -36.39 32.30
CA ALA A 660 3.40 -37.66 32.07
C ALA A 660 4.32 -38.71 31.42
N HIS A 661 5.60 -38.36 31.24
CA HIS A 661 6.73 -39.22 30.88
C HIS A 661 7.79 -39.12 31.98
#